data_AF-A0A8H5NU10-F1
#
_entry.id   AF-A0A8H5NU10-F1
#
_cell.length_a   1.000
_cell.length_b   1.000
_cell.length_c   1.000
_cell.angle_alpha   90.00
_cell.angle_beta   90.00
_cell.angle_gamma   90.00
#
_symmetry.space_group_name_H-M   'P 1'
#
loop_
_entity.id
_entity.type
_entity.pdbx_description
1 polymer ?
#
loop_
_entity_poly.entity_id
_entity_poly.type
_entity_poly.pdbx_seq_one_letter_code
_entity_poly.pdbx_strand_id
1 'polypeptide(L)'
;MSFSTLLLGIFYLAGVSAASVSRQIQLGELEYFVPPTAAWTLDSWDVSTDTEEFTPLTVVKLNGTANAERVASALGEYEKDDVWTKEFTQALYIKSDKEIAFNSSKYNVSAVFTGTKSVPAGPYFVHRYTGHVFQAYRLYVDTNQAFIQSTYQDPSGTHHPLRAGALSAGGLTIAVPSRLFYTPTKDKPLAGLRLGVKDLYDLKGVKTSGGNRALYEMSKVKTKTAVCVQKLIDAGAVVVGKNKMSEFAFAGGYVTEHIDYLLPFNPRGDGYNSPGDSSGGSAAAVASYDWLDASMGSDTGGSIRGPALQNAVHGNRPTQDAVNLTGALPLSSAMDTSGIIAREPVILSKFTRSLYAGTIKEYSGLPSEVLLDSGSEQFLLNLEKDSPKAAKAVGEFLNSLSSLLSADGSVFSIDSAWTNSTPKAFSDVDLSDIVGNVYLNLTTYEQWYEFGKDYVEEYKSLHDGAFPHMVPEIREGWMNANKTMTQSTHEDDLASKKGIEKWVANEFLTADNKTCSNAVYVYLSASYPSYKPDVSQDGSNPYIRELLQASSEQQSLITQLNTTVNCNSTLGSEEACEESLEAEANSNNSGTQTVYAGRLASVAGLPDYAVSLGMFDLGQFSNSTLQNELVPVGVNIMAAKGCDFVILDIIEALHKEGVIKTAKTGLCLFAVYEWMRKGKAAAKTDIDWKTPSPKPLVDFDLDAKKPELYRPCRHGPNHVTMGIRKMDWNNWIEMDSNFLWYHDLKVSELEKDVDAHVQYVDNAVTRDACFEVLEELTAYLTARYPKIFQLSNGMLRNTLTKEEFKYPSNTPKEAMATAAKLVQDDLIIMVEEDDGQYHLDAGAVCLPGFWRLSEKFRMSLDTLHIEAKVPHYQSKLQKSMNRFFKTMQPEKAVIRNNFFIQLDDGLHWSHRMGDQDSNEVASWETANDKGLTINDLYFRSERQSLRRLPRSKALLFTVRTYFEPITTIAKEPHVPGRLAEAIENWDEAASKYKGKHHWADILLPYLHEQDELQKKSGVLDTVPEGSFPY
;
A
#
# COMPACT_ATOMS: atom_id res chain seq x y z
N MET A 1 48.37 -14.67 -56.41
CA MET A 1 47.34 -15.31 -55.57
C MET A 1 46.47 -14.22 -54.99
N SER A 2 45.14 -14.38 -54.96
CA SER A 2 44.20 -13.28 -54.67
C SER A 2 44.10 -12.95 -53.17
N PHE A 3 43.92 -11.65 -52.87
CA PHE A 3 43.63 -11.11 -51.53
C PHE A 3 42.39 -11.74 -50.87
N SER A 4 41.46 -12.28 -51.66
CA SER A 4 40.19 -12.87 -51.19
C SER A 4 40.35 -14.06 -50.26
N THR A 5 41.46 -14.82 -50.35
CA THR A 5 41.69 -16.01 -49.52
C THR A 5 42.24 -15.71 -48.13
N LEU A 6 42.74 -14.50 -47.86
CA LEU A 6 43.27 -14.14 -46.54
C LEU A 6 42.16 -13.68 -45.57
N LEU A 7 41.12 -13.02 -46.10
CA LEU A 7 39.98 -12.50 -45.31
C LEU A 7 39.06 -13.62 -44.78
N LEU A 8 38.86 -14.69 -45.55
CA LEU A 8 38.06 -15.85 -45.12
C LEU A 8 38.76 -16.68 -44.02
N GLY A 9 40.09 -16.64 -43.94
CA GLY A 9 40.85 -17.30 -42.86
C GLY A 9 40.69 -16.62 -41.49
N ILE A 10 40.38 -15.31 -41.47
CA ILE A 10 40.22 -14.56 -40.22
C ILE A 10 38.83 -14.81 -39.60
N PHE A 11 37.79 -15.01 -40.41
CA PHE A 11 36.45 -15.34 -39.90
C PHE A 11 36.29 -16.80 -39.44
N TYR A 12 37.07 -17.75 -39.97
CA TYR A 12 37.03 -19.14 -39.49
C TYR A 12 37.74 -19.37 -38.13
N LEU A 13 38.53 -18.41 -37.66
CA LEU A 13 39.08 -18.38 -36.30
C LEU A 13 38.21 -17.59 -35.30
N ALA A 14 37.13 -16.93 -35.77
CA ALA A 14 36.13 -16.29 -34.91
C ALA A 14 35.12 -17.29 -34.28
N GLY A 15 35.27 -18.59 -34.55
CA GLY A 15 34.45 -19.66 -33.96
C GLY A 15 34.69 -19.90 -32.45
N VAL A 16 35.57 -19.13 -31.79
CA VAL A 16 35.86 -19.25 -30.35
C VAL A 16 35.87 -17.87 -29.66
N SER A 17 34.84 -17.05 -29.89
CA SER A 17 34.30 -16.11 -28.90
C SER A 17 32.98 -15.49 -29.38
N ALA A 18 31.86 -16.22 -29.26
CA ALA A 18 30.55 -15.57 -29.20
C ALA A 18 30.54 -14.71 -27.92
N ALA A 19 30.73 -13.40 -28.07
CA ALA A 19 31.12 -12.54 -26.97
C ALA A 19 30.03 -12.45 -25.90
N SER A 20 30.46 -12.58 -24.64
CA SER A 20 29.71 -12.32 -23.41
C SER A 20 29.15 -10.88 -23.43
N VAL A 21 27.93 -10.72 -23.95
CA VAL A 21 27.21 -9.44 -23.99
C VAL A 21 25.76 -9.71 -23.59
N SER A 22 25.28 -8.98 -22.58
CA SER A 22 23.90 -9.07 -22.13
C SER A 22 22.89 -8.65 -23.21
N ARG A 23 21.62 -9.00 -23.01
CA ARG A 23 20.51 -8.51 -23.83
C ARG A 23 19.38 -7.96 -22.97
N GLN A 24 18.65 -7.02 -23.54
CA GLN A 24 17.31 -6.65 -23.12
C GLN A 24 16.35 -7.24 -24.17
N ILE A 25 15.36 -8.00 -23.71
CA ILE A 25 14.40 -8.71 -24.56
C ILE A 25 13.00 -8.29 -24.12
N GLN A 26 12.19 -7.83 -25.06
CA GLN A 26 10.75 -7.64 -24.84
C GLN A 26 10.04 -8.98 -25.11
N LEU A 27 9.24 -9.44 -24.16
CA LEU A 27 8.44 -10.65 -24.27
C LEU A 27 6.99 -10.32 -23.87
N GLY A 28 6.13 -10.20 -24.87
CA GLY A 28 4.82 -9.58 -24.70
C GLY A 28 4.95 -8.09 -24.34
N GLU A 29 4.22 -7.64 -23.32
CA GLU A 29 4.29 -6.27 -22.81
C GLU A 29 5.42 -6.06 -21.77
N LEU A 30 6.18 -7.10 -21.43
CA LEU A 30 7.19 -7.06 -20.37
C LEU A 30 8.62 -7.08 -20.91
N GLU A 31 9.51 -6.35 -20.23
CA GLU A 31 10.94 -6.31 -20.54
C GLU A 31 11.75 -7.22 -19.61
N TYR A 32 12.74 -7.91 -20.18
CA TYR A 32 13.62 -8.83 -19.48
C TYR A 32 15.08 -8.56 -19.78
N PHE A 33 15.93 -8.76 -18.78
CA PHE A 33 17.38 -8.78 -18.92
C PHE A 33 17.89 -10.22 -18.95
N VAL A 34 18.76 -10.47 -19.93
CA VAL A 34 19.52 -11.71 -20.07
C VAL A 34 20.98 -11.42 -19.69
N PRO A 35 21.53 -12.06 -18.64
CA PRO A 35 22.90 -11.85 -18.22
C PRO A 35 23.89 -12.37 -19.28
N PRO A 36 25.14 -11.87 -19.30
CA PRO A 36 26.14 -12.32 -20.27
C PRO A 36 26.67 -13.75 -19.98
N THR A 37 26.45 -14.25 -18.77
CA THR A 37 26.93 -15.56 -18.31
C THR A 37 25.80 -16.58 -18.38
N ALA A 38 26.01 -17.66 -19.15
CA ALA A 38 25.08 -18.78 -19.22
C ALA A 38 24.98 -19.50 -17.86
N ALA A 39 23.76 -19.86 -17.46
CA ALA A 39 23.52 -20.65 -16.25
C ALA A 39 23.85 -22.13 -16.49
N TRP A 40 23.56 -22.63 -17.69
CA TRP A 40 23.87 -24.00 -18.14
C TRP A 40 23.73 -24.11 -19.67
N THR A 41 23.99 -25.30 -20.24
CA THR A 41 23.79 -25.63 -21.66
C THR A 41 22.94 -26.90 -21.77
N LEU A 42 22.04 -26.94 -22.76
CA LEU A 42 21.24 -28.12 -23.12
C LEU A 42 22.12 -29.20 -23.77
N ASP A 43 21.89 -30.47 -23.41
CA ASP A 43 22.68 -31.60 -23.91
C ASP A 43 22.37 -31.93 -25.38
N SER A 44 21.16 -31.60 -25.85
CA SER A 44 20.74 -31.69 -27.25
C SER A 44 19.89 -30.47 -27.62
N TRP A 45 20.34 -29.69 -28.61
CA TRP A 45 19.65 -28.51 -29.10
C TRP A 45 19.71 -28.48 -30.64
N ASP A 46 18.57 -28.68 -31.28
CA ASP A 46 18.38 -28.56 -32.73
C ASP A 46 17.05 -27.85 -32.99
N VAL A 47 17.12 -26.58 -33.40
CA VAL A 47 15.95 -25.77 -33.77
C VAL A 47 16.27 -24.98 -35.05
N SER A 48 15.98 -25.61 -36.19
CA SER A 48 16.23 -25.05 -37.52
C SER A 48 15.21 -23.97 -37.96
N THR A 49 14.15 -23.73 -37.19
CA THR A 49 13.02 -22.84 -37.58
C THR A 49 13.09 -21.43 -36.98
N ASP A 50 13.46 -21.31 -35.71
CA ASP A 50 13.44 -20.10 -34.85
C ASP A 50 12.22 -19.17 -35.07
N THR A 51 12.37 -17.86 -35.30
CA THR A 51 13.50 -17.16 -35.98
C THR A 51 14.45 -16.29 -35.14
N GLU A 52 14.23 -16.08 -33.85
CA GLU A 52 14.88 -15.06 -33.01
C GLU A 52 16.29 -15.44 -32.51
N GLU A 53 16.99 -14.53 -31.80
CA GLU A 53 18.30 -14.82 -31.15
C GLU A 53 18.14 -15.72 -29.91
N PHE A 54 17.04 -15.56 -29.18
CA PHE A 54 16.74 -16.27 -27.93
C PHE A 54 15.30 -16.80 -27.93
N THR A 55 15.16 -18.09 -27.63
CA THR A 55 13.85 -18.73 -27.42
C THR A 55 13.48 -18.70 -25.93
N PRO A 56 12.26 -18.29 -25.54
CA PRO A 56 11.76 -18.43 -24.17
C PRO A 56 11.58 -19.90 -23.76
N LEU A 57 12.07 -20.26 -22.57
CA LEU A 57 12.11 -21.63 -22.04
C LEU A 57 11.60 -21.66 -20.59
N THR A 58 10.69 -22.57 -20.25
CA THR A 58 10.32 -22.85 -18.85
C THR A 58 10.93 -24.16 -18.39
N VAL A 59 11.73 -24.15 -17.32
CA VAL A 59 12.07 -25.38 -16.59
C VAL A 59 10.91 -25.75 -15.67
N VAL A 60 10.33 -26.93 -15.89
CA VAL A 60 9.20 -27.45 -15.11
C VAL A 60 9.69 -28.48 -14.08
N LYS A 61 9.55 -28.15 -12.81
CA LYS A 61 9.83 -29.04 -11.67
C LYS A 61 8.58 -29.83 -11.30
N LEU A 62 8.67 -31.16 -11.35
CA LEU A 62 7.58 -32.09 -11.07
C LEU A 62 7.91 -33.00 -9.87
N ASN A 63 6.89 -33.34 -9.08
CA ASN A 63 7.00 -34.28 -7.98
C ASN A 63 6.57 -35.69 -8.42
N GLY A 64 7.53 -36.60 -8.57
CA GLY A 64 7.32 -37.97 -9.07
C GLY A 64 7.23 -38.05 -10.60
N THR A 65 6.64 -39.11 -11.13
CA THR A 65 6.58 -39.39 -12.58
C THR A 65 5.96 -38.23 -13.35
N ALA A 66 6.61 -37.82 -14.43
CA ALA A 66 6.14 -36.75 -15.30
C ALA A 66 5.02 -37.22 -16.24
N ASN A 67 3.99 -36.40 -16.40
CA ASN A 67 2.92 -36.56 -17.37
C ASN A 67 2.32 -35.17 -17.73
N ALA A 68 1.49 -35.11 -18.76
CA ALA A 68 0.95 -33.84 -19.26
C ALA A 68 0.10 -33.08 -18.22
N GLU A 69 -0.73 -33.78 -17.44
CA GLU A 69 -1.57 -33.18 -16.39
C GLU A 69 -0.73 -32.50 -15.30
N ARG A 70 0.35 -33.14 -14.86
CA ARG A 70 1.28 -32.61 -13.86
C ARG A 70 2.09 -31.42 -14.38
N VAL A 71 2.45 -31.43 -15.68
CA VAL A 71 3.06 -30.26 -16.34
C VAL A 71 2.08 -29.09 -16.33
N ALA A 72 0.82 -29.28 -16.76
CA ALA A 72 -0.19 -28.24 -16.72
C ALA A 72 -0.44 -27.70 -15.29
N SER A 73 -0.49 -28.60 -14.29
CA SER A 73 -0.64 -28.20 -12.88
C SER A 73 0.55 -27.40 -12.36
N ALA A 74 1.79 -27.73 -12.76
CA ALA A 74 2.97 -26.98 -12.36
C ALA A 74 3.02 -25.58 -13.02
N LEU A 75 2.69 -25.49 -14.31
CA LEU A 75 2.59 -24.20 -15.02
C LEU A 75 1.48 -23.31 -14.44
N GLY A 76 0.35 -23.91 -14.02
CA GLY A 76 -0.73 -23.18 -13.33
C GLY A 76 -0.34 -22.63 -11.96
N GLU A 77 0.65 -23.22 -11.28
CA GLU A 77 1.23 -22.66 -10.05
C GLU A 77 2.26 -21.56 -10.36
N TYR A 78 2.95 -21.63 -11.51
CA TYR A 78 3.93 -20.62 -11.94
C TYR A 78 3.28 -19.30 -12.35
N GLU A 79 1.98 -19.29 -12.68
CA GLU A 79 1.16 -18.08 -12.90
C GLU A 79 1.05 -17.16 -11.66
N LYS A 80 1.56 -17.57 -10.49
CA LYS A 80 1.66 -16.75 -9.27
C LYS A 80 3.00 -16.01 -9.14
N ASP A 81 4.00 -16.35 -9.95
CA ASP A 81 5.30 -15.68 -9.95
C ASP A 81 5.21 -14.35 -10.71
N ASP A 82 5.89 -13.31 -10.22
CA ASP A 82 5.82 -11.96 -10.78
C ASP A 82 6.81 -11.72 -11.93
N VAL A 83 7.63 -12.72 -12.29
CA VAL A 83 8.61 -12.68 -13.40
C VAL A 83 8.22 -13.62 -14.53
N TRP A 84 7.70 -14.81 -14.21
CA TRP A 84 7.24 -15.78 -15.20
C TRP A 84 5.92 -15.36 -15.88
N THR A 85 5.81 -15.65 -17.17
CA THR A 85 4.56 -15.50 -17.93
C THR A 85 4.35 -16.67 -18.90
N LYS A 86 3.13 -16.80 -19.45
CA LYS A 86 2.76 -17.87 -20.39
C LYS A 86 3.63 -17.90 -21.65
N GLU A 87 4.22 -16.76 -22.03
CA GLU A 87 5.12 -16.62 -23.18
C GLU A 87 6.42 -17.43 -23.01
N PHE A 88 6.86 -17.69 -21.77
CA PHE A 88 7.98 -18.61 -21.49
C PHE A 88 7.69 -20.09 -21.78
N THR A 89 6.49 -20.45 -22.24
CA THR A 89 6.13 -21.84 -22.57
C THR A 89 6.52 -22.27 -23.98
N GLN A 90 7.07 -21.38 -24.83
CA GLN A 90 7.52 -21.70 -26.20
C GLN A 90 8.40 -22.96 -26.25
N ALA A 91 9.34 -23.08 -25.31
CA ALA A 91 10.00 -24.33 -24.99
C ALA A 91 9.75 -24.73 -23.53
N LEU A 92 9.70 -26.03 -23.26
CA LEU A 92 9.71 -26.59 -21.90
C LEU A 92 10.95 -27.47 -21.70
N TYR A 93 11.58 -27.42 -20.53
CA TYR A 93 12.55 -28.43 -20.09
C TYR A 93 11.98 -29.19 -18.88
N ILE A 94 11.94 -30.52 -18.97
CA ILE A 94 11.41 -31.40 -17.93
C ILE A 94 12.47 -32.43 -17.55
N LYS A 95 12.78 -32.55 -16.26
CA LYS A 95 13.70 -33.60 -15.78
C LYS A 95 13.04 -34.98 -15.91
N SER A 96 13.49 -35.79 -16.86
CA SER A 96 12.92 -37.09 -17.19
C SER A 96 13.88 -37.92 -18.05
N ASP A 97 13.96 -39.23 -17.78
CA ASP A 97 14.70 -40.21 -18.60
C ASP A 97 13.87 -40.72 -19.80
N LYS A 98 12.65 -40.19 -19.97
CA LYS A 98 11.70 -40.51 -21.04
C LYS A 98 11.21 -39.23 -21.69
N GLU A 99 11.01 -39.28 -23.00
CA GLU A 99 10.30 -38.23 -23.75
C GLU A 99 8.89 -38.02 -23.18
N ILE A 100 8.44 -36.76 -23.17
CA ILE A 100 7.12 -36.36 -22.69
C ILE A 100 6.48 -35.50 -23.77
N ALA A 101 5.40 -36.02 -24.38
CA ALA A 101 4.53 -35.18 -25.18
C ALA A 101 3.67 -34.31 -24.26
N PHE A 102 3.69 -32.99 -24.49
CA PHE A 102 2.78 -32.03 -23.86
C PHE A 102 2.21 -31.11 -24.92
N ASN A 103 0.88 -30.95 -24.91
CA ASN A 103 0.13 -30.03 -25.76
C ASN A 103 -0.99 -29.43 -24.91
N SER A 104 -1.26 -28.14 -25.07
CA SER A 104 -2.24 -27.38 -24.31
C SER A 104 -2.83 -26.29 -25.18
N SER A 105 -4.14 -26.06 -25.09
CA SER A 105 -4.78 -24.87 -25.68
C SER A 105 -4.51 -23.58 -24.89
N LYS A 106 -3.95 -23.68 -23.67
CA LYS A 106 -3.61 -22.54 -22.79
C LYS A 106 -2.17 -22.06 -22.96
N TYR A 107 -1.25 -22.93 -23.36
CA TYR A 107 0.20 -22.67 -23.40
C TYR A 107 0.74 -22.93 -24.81
N ASN A 108 1.46 -21.97 -25.38
CA ASN A 108 2.02 -22.08 -26.72
C ASN A 108 3.33 -22.87 -26.67
N VAL A 109 3.26 -24.20 -26.72
CA VAL A 109 4.44 -25.09 -26.59
C VAL A 109 4.87 -25.61 -27.96
N SER A 110 6.03 -25.13 -28.43
CA SER A 110 6.65 -25.54 -29.70
C SER A 110 7.67 -26.68 -29.53
N ALA A 111 8.31 -26.78 -28.36
CA ALA A 111 9.29 -27.83 -28.06
C ALA A 111 9.23 -28.29 -26.61
N VAL A 112 9.46 -29.59 -26.37
CA VAL A 112 9.61 -30.17 -25.04
C VAL A 112 10.92 -30.95 -24.99
N PHE A 113 11.86 -30.45 -24.18
CA PHE A 113 13.16 -31.07 -23.94
C PHE A 113 13.09 -31.91 -22.66
N THR A 114 13.63 -33.13 -22.71
CA THR A 114 13.74 -34.01 -21.55
C THR A 114 15.19 -34.37 -21.30
N GLY A 115 15.63 -34.32 -20.04
CA GLY A 115 17.00 -34.65 -19.67
C GLY A 115 17.13 -35.05 -18.20
N THR A 116 18.30 -35.59 -17.85
CA THR A 116 18.59 -36.09 -16.48
C THR A 116 19.13 -34.99 -15.56
N LYS A 117 19.61 -33.89 -16.13
CA LYS A 117 20.22 -32.76 -15.42
C LYS A 117 19.20 -32.07 -14.52
N SER A 118 19.57 -31.93 -13.24
CA SER A 118 18.77 -31.22 -12.24
C SER A 118 19.10 -29.73 -12.30
N VAL A 119 18.17 -28.92 -12.82
CA VAL A 119 18.29 -27.46 -12.91
C VAL A 119 17.12 -26.79 -12.16
N PRO A 120 17.27 -25.55 -11.67
CA PRO A 120 16.18 -24.85 -10.98
C PRO A 120 14.98 -24.59 -11.89
N ALA A 121 13.79 -24.47 -11.31
CA ALA A 121 12.55 -24.21 -12.05
C ALA A 121 12.46 -22.75 -12.50
N GLY A 122 11.55 -22.45 -13.43
CA GLY A 122 11.18 -21.08 -13.77
C GLY A 122 11.55 -20.64 -15.20
N PRO A 123 11.53 -19.32 -15.47
CA PRO A 123 11.72 -18.73 -16.79
C PRO A 123 13.20 -18.59 -17.15
N TYR A 124 13.55 -19.04 -18.34
CA TYR A 124 14.88 -18.96 -18.93
C TYR A 124 14.79 -18.50 -20.38
N PHE A 125 15.91 -18.05 -20.94
CA PHE A 125 16.10 -17.89 -22.37
C PHE A 125 17.18 -18.84 -22.85
N VAL A 126 16.97 -19.50 -23.99
CA VAL A 126 17.99 -20.33 -24.64
C VAL A 126 18.48 -19.65 -25.92
N HIS A 127 19.79 -19.50 -26.05
CA HIS A 127 20.43 -18.87 -27.21
C HIS A 127 20.47 -19.83 -28.41
N ARG A 128 19.94 -19.36 -29.54
CA ARG A 128 19.64 -20.18 -30.71
C ARG A 128 20.83 -20.96 -31.28
N TYR A 129 22.03 -20.39 -31.31
CA TYR A 129 23.19 -21.03 -31.97
C TYR A 129 24.05 -21.89 -31.05
N THR A 130 23.84 -21.85 -29.74
CA THR A 130 24.73 -22.52 -28.77
C THR A 130 24.01 -23.44 -27.79
N GLY A 131 22.67 -23.39 -27.70
CA GLY A 131 21.92 -24.12 -26.67
C GLY A 131 22.24 -23.67 -25.24
N HIS A 132 22.94 -22.54 -25.08
CA HIS A 132 23.23 -21.94 -23.78
C HIS A 132 21.95 -21.36 -23.18
N VAL A 133 21.69 -21.65 -21.92
CA VAL A 133 20.49 -21.29 -21.18
C VAL A 133 20.83 -20.26 -20.11
N PHE A 134 20.07 -19.16 -20.09
CA PHE A 134 20.29 -17.98 -19.26
C PHE A 134 19.06 -17.69 -18.41
N GLN A 135 19.25 -17.26 -17.16
CA GLN A 135 18.12 -16.88 -16.29
C GLN A 135 17.46 -15.60 -16.79
N ALA A 136 16.12 -15.57 -16.77
CA ALA A 136 15.36 -14.35 -17.03
C ALA A 136 15.27 -13.49 -15.76
N TYR A 137 15.60 -12.20 -15.89
CA TYR A 137 15.33 -11.17 -14.89
C TYR A 137 14.30 -10.21 -15.47
N ARG A 138 13.13 -10.05 -14.85
CA ARG A 138 12.18 -9.00 -15.27
C ARG A 138 12.76 -7.64 -14.91
N LEU A 139 12.61 -6.68 -15.82
CA LEU A 139 13.01 -5.30 -15.59
C LEU A 139 11.84 -4.52 -14.99
N TYR A 140 12.07 -3.92 -13.83
CA TYR A 140 11.15 -3.00 -13.17
C TYR A 140 11.74 -1.58 -13.15
N VAL A 141 10.90 -0.56 -13.22
CA VAL A 141 11.34 0.83 -13.03
C VAL A 141 11.32 1.16 -11.53
N ASP A 142 12.41 1.74 -11.01
CA ASP A 142 12.49 2.37 -9.69
C ASP A 142 11.75 3.71 -9.71
N THR A 143 10.41 3.65 -9.82
CA THR A 143 9.52 4.81 -9.92
C THR A 143 9.53 5.75 -8.72
N ASN A 144 10.00 5.29 -7.56
CA ASN A 144 10.19 6.09 -6.36
C ASN A 144 11.65 6.57 -6.17
N GLN A 145 12.58 6.15 -7.04
CA GLN A 145 14.01 6.47 -6.95
C GLN A 145 14.66 6.07 -5.60
N ALA A 146 14.30 4.91 -5.07
CA ALA A 146 14.72 4.43 -3.76
C ALA A 146 16.07 3.67 -3.79
N PHE A 147 16.57 3.31 -4.98
CA PHE A 147 17.86 2.68 -5.19
C PHE A 147 18.92 3.68 -5.67
N ILE A 148 20.17 3.44 -5.28
CA ILE A 148 21.34 4.12 -5.85
C ILE A 148 21.97 3.28 -6.97
N GLN A 149 21.87 1.95 -6.87
CA GLN A 149 22.41 1.03 -7.88
C GLN A 149 21.62 -0.27 -7.93
N SER A 150 21.18 -0.64 -9.14
CA SER A 150 20.61 -1.95 -9.46
C SER A 150 21.72 -2.98 -9.69
N THR A 151 21.54 -4.20 -9.21
CA THR A 151 22.52 -5.29 -9.39
C THR A 151 21.87 -6.60 -9.76
N TYR A 152 22.55 -7.39 -10.59
CA TYR A 152 22.26 -8.82 -10.74
C TYR A 152 23.48 -9.63 -10.27
N GLN A 153 23.25 -10.86 -9.80
CA GLN A 153 24.30 -11.77 -9.34
C GLN A 153 24.63 -12.80 -10.43
N ASP A 154 25.92 -13.07 -10.65
CA ASP A 154 26.36 -14.16 -11.52
C ASP A 154 26.46 -15.51 -10.77
N PRO A 155 26.63 -16.65 -11.47
CA PRO A 155 26.77 -17.97 -10.83
C PRO A 155 27.97 -18.13 -9.87
N SER A 156 28.91 -17.17 -9.82
CA SER A 156 30.03 -17.15 -8.85
C SER A 156 29.70 -16.37 -7.57
N GLY A 157 28.46 -15.87 -7.43
CA GLY A 157 28.03 -15.02 -6.33
C GLY A 157 28.54 -13.58 -6.43
N THR A 158 29.04 -13.15 -7.59
CA THR A 158 29.53 -11.78 -7.80
C THR A 158 28.39 -10.91 -8.33
N HIS A 159 28.18 -9.75 -7.73
CA HIS A 159 27.20 -8.76 -8.18
C HIS A 159 27.79 -7.88 -9.27
N HIS A 160 26.97 -7.57 -10.28
CA HIS A 160 27.32 -6.71 -11.39
C HIS A 160 26.32 -5.54 -11.45
N PRO A 161 26.77 -4.30 -11.66
CA PRO A 161 25.86 -3.18 -11.92
C PRO A 161 25.02 -3.46 -13.16
N LEU A 162 23.70 -3.22 -13.09
CA LEU A 162 22.83 -3.38 -14.25
C LEU A 162 23.17 -2.32 -15.31
N ARG A 163 23.30 -2.77 -16.57
CA ARG A 163 23.49 -1.92 -17.76
C ARG A 163 22.37 -2.14 -18.78
N ALA A 164 21.13 -2.04 -18.29
CA ALA A 164 19.89 -2.14 -19.05
C ALA A 164 18.95 -1.04 -18.58
N GLY A 165 18.02 -0.61 -19.44
CA GLY A 165 17.19 0.56 -19.19
C GLY A 165 15.79 0.36 -19.74
N ALA A 166 14.81 0.31 -18.85
CA ALA A 166 13.40 0.43 -19.21
C ALA A 166 13.04 1.89 -19.52
N LEU A 167 12.05 2.11 -20.37
CA LEU A 167 11.57 3.44 -20.75
C LEU A 167 10.97 4.19 -19.55
N SER A 168 11.72 5.12 -18.96
CA SER A 168 11.23 5.98 -17.86
C SER A 168 11.87 7.37 -17.86
N ALA A 169 11.21 8.33 -17.21
CA ALA A 169 11.70 9.70 -17.04
C ALA A 169 12.73 9.84 -15.89
N GLY A 170 13.76 8.99 -15.87
CA GLY A 170 14.88 9.07 -14.93
C GLY A 170 14.89 8.08 -13.77
N GLY A 171 13.98 7.10 -13.74
CA GLY A 171 14.04 6.00 -12.78
C GLY A 171 15.13 4.98 -13.15
N LEU A 172 15.88 4.48 -12.16
CA LEU A 172 16.77 3.34 -12.38
C LEU A 172 15.95 2.11 -12.78
N THR A 173 16.56 1.17 -13.50
CA THR A 173 15.93 -0.12 -13.81
C THR A 173 16.44 -1.19 -12.85
N ILE A 174 15.55 -1.93 -12.20
CA ILE A 174 15.87 -3.02 -11.27
C ILE A 174 15.70 -4.36 -11.99
N ALA A 175 16.74 -5.20 -11.96
CA ALA A 175 16.70 -6.54 -12.53
C ALA A 175 16.26 -7.55 -11.47
N VAL A 176 15.07 -8.12 -11.66
CA VAL A 176 14.40 -8.93 -10.65
C VAL A 176 14.26 -10.38 -11.12
N PRO A 177 14.92 -11.36 -10.49
CA PRO A 177 14.84 -12.77 -10.88
C PRO A 177 13.57 -13.43 -10.35
N SER A 178 13.06 -14.42 -11.09
CA SER A 178 11.90 -15.24 -10.69
C SER A 178 12.12 -15.93 -9.34
N ARG A 179 11.07 -16.04 -8.52
CA ARG A 179 11.11 -16.78 -7.25
C ARG A 179 11.20 -18.30 -7.49
N LEU A 180 10.78 -18.77 -8.68
CA LEU A 180 10.79 -20.18 -9.09
C LEU A 180 12.20 -20.80 -9.17
N PHE A 181 13.25 -19.99 -9.38
CA PHE A 181 14.64 -20.47 -9.34
C PHE A 181 15.05 -20.98 -7.95
N TYR A 182 14.28 -20.66 -6.92
CA TYR A 182 14.61 -20.91 -5.53
C TYR A 182 13.64 -21.94 -4.94
N THR A 183 14.08 -22.64 -3.89
CA THR A 183 13.24 -23.55 -3.13
C THR A 183 13.63 -23.38 -1.67
N PRO A 184 12.73 -22.87 -0.82
CA PRO A 184 12.97 -22.78 0.62
C PRO A 184 13.33 -24.15 1.20
N THR A 185 14.36 -24.16 2.04
CA THR A 185 14.82 -25.32 2.80
C THR A 185 15.14 -24.89 4.22
N LYS A 186 15.39 -25.84 5.13
CA LYS A 186 15.80 -25.51 6.51
C LYS A 186 17.08 -24.67 6.55
N ASP A 187 18.04 -24.99 5.67
CA ASP A 187 19.34 -24.31 5.62
C ASP A 187 19.30 -23.02 4.78
N LYS A 188 18.30 -22.89 3.91
CA LYS A 188 18.02 -21.67 3.13
C LYS A 188 16.56 -21.18 3.34
N PRO A 189 16.24 -20.63 4.52
CA PRO A 189 14.89 -20.19 4.86
C PRO A 189 14.44 -18.95 4.07
N LEU A 190 15.38 -18.18 3.49
CA LEU A 190 15.11 -16.96 2.72
C LEU A 190 15.11 -17.19 1.20
N ALA A 191 15.23 -18.44 0.73
CA ALA A 191 15.37 -18.76 -0.69
C ALA A 191 14.20 -18.21 -1.53
N GLY A 192 14.49 -17.23 -2.37
CA GLY A 192 13.50 -16.56 -3.24
C GLY A 192 12.88 -15.28 -2.65
N LEU A 193 13.20 -14.92 -1.40
CA LEU A 193 12.89 -13.60 -0.85
C LEU A 193 13.96 -12.59 -1.31
N ARG A 194 13.50 -11.45 -1.79
CA ARG A 194 14.34 -10.40 -2.39
C ARG A 194 14.68 -9.32 -1.38
N LEU A 195 15.93 -8.88 -1.41
CA LEU A 195 16.55 -8.03 -0.41
C LEU A 195 17.15 -6.77 -1.05
N GLY A 196 16.73 -5.61 -0.57
CA GLY A 196 17.44 -4.35 -0.75
C GLY A 196 18.56 -4.19 0.30
N VAL A 197 19.66 -3.53 -0.03
CA VAL A 197 20.80 -3.35 0.89
C VAL A 197 21.21 -1.88 0.95
N LYS A 198 21.07 -1.21 2.11
CA LYS A 198 21.52 0.17 2.34
C LYS A 198 22.98 0.39 1.88
N ASP A 199 23.26 1.51 1.20
CA ASP A 199 24.55 1.77 0.55
C ASP A 199 25.74 2.16 1.46
N LEU A 200 25.76 1.62 2.68
CA LEU A 200 26.94 1.54 3.54
C LEU A 200 27.52 0.13 3.66
N TYR A 201 26.80 -0.90 3.20
CA TYR A 201 27.29 -2.28 3.21
C TYR A 201 28.02 -2.61 1.91
N ASP A 202 29.22 -3.19 2.02
CA ASP A 202 29.96 -3.72 0.89
C ASP A 202 29.26 -4.93 0.26
N LEU A 203 29.29 -5.00 -1.06
CA LEU A 203 28.71 -6.08 -1.85
C LEU A 203 29.71 -6.47 -2.95
N LYS A 204 30.11 -7.74 -2.98
CA LYS A 204 31.17 -8.24 -3.88
C LYS A 204 30.82 -7.94 -5.34
N GLY A 205 31.67 -7.19 -6.03
CA GLY A 205 31.55 -6.86 -7.46
C GLY A 205 30.96 -5.48 -7.77
N VAL A 206 30.51 -4.73 -6.75
CA VAL A 206 30.07 -3.32 -6.88
C VAL A 206 30.85 -2.38 -5.96
N LYS A 207 30.62 -1.07 -6.09
CA LYS A 207 31.14 -0.04 -5.18
C LYS A 207 30.16 0.19 -4.00
N THR A 208 30.62 0.97 -3.02
CA THR A 208 29.82 1.50 -1.89
C THR A 208 30.10 3.00 -1.79
N SER A 209 29.06 3.84 -1.71
CA SER A 209 29.18 5.32 -1.71
C SER A 209 28.94 5.98 -0.34
N GLY A 210 28.26 5.30 0.59
CA GLY A 210 27.81 5.91 1.84
C GLY A 210 26.83 7.10 1.64
N GLY A 211 26.22 7.25 0.47
CA GLY A 211 25.38 8.42 0.13
C GLY A 211 26.16 9.61 -0.45
N ASN A 212 27.47 9.50 -0.69
CA ASN A 212 28.34 10.57 -1.18
C ASN A 212 29.00 10.24 -2.54
N ARG A 213 29.00 11.17 -3.51
CA ARG A 213 29.57 10.97 -4.85
C ARG A 213 31.09 10.95 -4.86
N ALA A 214 31.75 11.79 -4.06
CA ALA A 214 33.21 11.80 -3.95
C ALA A 214 33.75 10.46 -3.41
N LEU A 215 33.10 9.89 -2.39
CA LEU A 215 33.39 8.52 -1.95
C LEU A 215 33.06 7.50 -3.06
N TYR A 216 31.94 7.61 -3.77
CA TYR A 216 31.66 6.70 -4.90
C TYR A 216 32.77 6.69 -5.96
N GLU A 217 33.32 7.85 -6.33
CA GLU A 217 34.39 7.93 -7.32
C GLU A 217 35.70 7.28 -6.81
N MET A 218 36.14 7.60 -5.59
CA MET A 218 37.35 7.01 -4.99
C MET A 218 37.20 5.52 -4.63
N SER A 219 35.98 5.09 -4.28
CA SER A 219 35.67 3.73 -3.83
C SER A 219 36.03 2.70 -4.90
N LYS A 220 36.76 1.67 -4.48
CA LYS A 220 37.15 0.54 -5.35
C LYS A 220 36.02 -0.50 -5.37
N VAL A 221 35.89 -1.22 -6.48
CA VAL A 221 34.97 -2.36 -6.57
C VAL A 221 35.31 -3.39 -5.49
N LYS A 222 34.34 -3.73 -4.65
CA LYS A 222 34.55 -4.53 -3.46
C LYS A 222 34.78 -6.01 -3.82
N THR A 223 35.79 -6.62 -3.23
CA THR A 223 36.18 -8.03 -3.47
C THR A 223 35.47 -9.02 -2.55
N LYS A 224 34.78 -8.51 -1.52
CA LYS A 224 34.00 -9.25 -0.53
C LYS A 224 32.68 -8.53 -0.28
N THR A 225 31.68 -9.30 0.14
CA THR A 225 30.41 -8.79 0.67
C THR A 225 30.56 -8.61 2.19
N ALA A 226 29.88 -7.62 2.77
CA ALA A 226 29.83 -7.40 4.21
C ALA A 226 29.28 -8.66 4.93
N VAL A 227 29.82 -8.98 6.11
CA VAL A 227 29.55 -10.27 6.78
C VAL A 227 28.05 -10.45 7.09
N CYS A 228 27.38 -9.39 7.52
CA CYS A 228 25.93 -9.36 7.75
C CYS A 228 25.11 -9.65 6.47
N VAL A 229 25.45 -9.03 5.34
CA VAL A 229 24.78 -9.24 4.05
C VAL A 229 25.04 -10.67 3.53
N GLN A 230 26.29 -11.15 3.64
CA GLN A 230 26.66 -12.50 3.19
C GLN A 230 25.89 -13.57 3.96
N LYS A 231 25.68 -13.40 5.27
CA LYS A 231 24.88 -14.32 6.10
C LYS A 231 23.45 -14.48 5.59
N LEU A 232 22.82 -13.41 5.09
CA LEU A 232 21.49 -13.46 4.48
C LEU A 232 21.51 -14.13 3.09
N ILE A 233 22.54 -13.85 2.27
CA ILE A 233 22.74 -14.52 0.98
C ILE A 233 22.94 -16.04 1.16
N ASP A 234 23.71 -16.45 2.17
CA ASP A 234 23.96 -17.85 2.50
C ASP A 234 22.65 -18.56 2.93
N ALA A 235 21.81 -17.87 3.71
CA ALA A 235 20.44 -18.27 4.05
C ALA A 235 19.44 -18.19 2.87
N GLY A 236 19.89 -17.78 1.68
CA GLY A 236 19.14 -17.83 0.41
C GLY A 236 18.53 -16.51 -0.06
N ALA A 237 18.75 -15.39 0.64
CA ALA A 237 18.20 -14.10 0.23
C ALA A 237 18.78 -13.62 -1.10
N VAL A 238 17.93 -12.97 -1.91
CA VAL A 238 18.27 -12.55 -3.28
C VAL A 238 18.46 -11.04 -3.32
N VAL A 239 19.71 -10.57 -3.30
CA VAL A 239 20.02 -9.13 -3.34
C VAL A 239 19.79 -8.57 -4.74
N VAL A 240 18.91 -7.57 -4.85
CA VAL A 240 18.50 -6.93 -6.12
C VAL A 240 19.15 -5.56 -6.39
N GLY A 241 19.71 -4.94 -5.36
CA GLY A 241 20.39 -3.65 -5.50
C GLY A 241 20.74 -2.98 -4.18
N LYS A 242 21.41 -1.83 -4.29
CA LYS A 242 21.78 -0.95 -3.18
C LYS A 242 20.71 0.14 -3.01
N ASN A 243 20.14 0.28 -1.81
CA ASN A 243 19.20 1.34 -1.47
C ASN A 243 19.92 2.64 -1.15
N LYS A 244 19.31 3.77 -1.50
CA LYS A 244 19.77 5.09 -1.06
C LYS A 244 19.74 5.20 0.47
N MET A 245 20.59 6.09 0.97
CA MET A 245 20.67 6.49 2.36
C MET A 245 21.13 7.94 2.45
N SER A 246 20.84 8.55 3.59
CA SER A 246 21.41 9.83 4.01
C SER A 246 22.92 9.73 4.14
N GLU A 247 23.60 10.84 3.86
CA GLU A 247 25.05 10.86 3.70
C GLU A 247 25.79 10.42 4.97
N PHE A 248 26.70 9.45 4.86
CA PHE A 248 27.44 8.83 5.97
C PHE A 248 26.56 8.42 7.17
N ALA A 249 25.32 8.03 6.90
CA ALA A 249 24.31 7.66 7.89
C ALA A 249 23.86 8.79 8.86
N PHE A 250 24.26 10.04 8.60
CA PHE A 250 23.74 11.25 9.25
C PHE A 250 22.21 11.32 9.15
N ALA A 251 21.56 11.89 10.15
CA ALA A 251 20.11 12.05 10.17
C ALA A 251 19.75 13.53 10.02
N GLY A 252 19.25 13.90 8.85
CA GLY A 252 18.72 15.23 8.58
C GLY A 252 17.25 15.38 8.98
N GLY A 253 16.77 16.62 9.10
CA GLY A 253 15.36 16.92 9.29
C GLY A 253 14.54 16.78 8.00
N TYR A 254 15.16 17.07 6.85
CA TYR A 254 14.53 17.12 5.53
C TYR A 254 15.32 16.40 4.45
N VAL A 255 14.61 15.87 3.43
CA VAL A 255 15.20 15.22 2.23
C VAL A 255 16.23 16.11 1.51
N THR A 256 16.11 17.43 1.62
CA THR A 256 16.97 18.42 0.97
C THR A 256 18.26 18.78 1.72
N GLU A 257 18.48 18.27 2.93
CA GLU A 257 19.76 18.48 3.64
C GLU A 257 20.90 17.65 3.02
N HIS A 258 20.56 16.57 2.30
CA HIS A 258 21.51 15.74 1.57
C HIS A 258 21.92 16.40 0.25
N ILE A 259 23.22 16.52 -0.01
CA ILE A 259 23.72 17.24 -1.21
C ILE A 259 23.70 16.33 -2.46
N ASP A 260 24.15 15.08 -2.31
CA ASP A 260 24.56 14.27 -3.46
C ASP A 260 23.52 13.26 -3.95
N TYR A 261 23.10 12.32 -3.11
CA TYR A 261 22.09 11.31 -3.47
C TYR A 261 20.83 11.49 -2.63
N LEU A 262 19.99 12.46 -3.03
CA LEU A 262 18.70 12.74 -2.39
C LEU A 262 17.90 11.46 -2.13
N LEU A 263 17.42 11.33 -0.89
CA LEU A 263 16.45 10.31 -0.50
C LEU A 263 15.21 10.37 -1.41
N PRO A 264 14.50 9.25 -1.61
CA PRO A 264 13.17 9.28 -2.23
C PRO A 264 12.18 10.05 -1.33
N PHE A 265 10.97 10.31 -1.82
CA PHE A 265 9.88 10.73 -0.92
C PHE A 265 9.17 9.50 -0.33
N ASN A 266 8.43 9.73 0.75
CA ASN A 266 7.60 8.73 1.41
C ASN A 266 6.42 8.32 0.51
N PRO A 267 6.35 7.06 0.01
CA PRO A 267 5.28 6.62 -0.88
C PRO A 267 3.94 6.40 -0.14
N ARG A 268 3.96 6.35 1.20
CA ARG A 268 2.77 6.19 2.04
C ARG A 268 2.22 7.53 2.55
N GLY A 269 2.92 8.64 2.29
CA GLY A 269 2.41 10.00 2.47
C GLY A 269 2.00 10.65 1.15
N ASP A 270 2.04 11.98 1.13
CA ASP A 270 1.53 12.87 0.08
C ASP A 270 2.41 12.97 -1.19
N GLY A 271 3.56 12.28 -1.21
CA GLY A 271 4.59 12.39 -2.24
C GLY A 271 5.60 13.53 -2.05
N TYR A 272 5.49 14.31 -0.98
CA TYR A 272 6.40 15.41 -0.60
C TYR A 272 6.99 15.25 0.81
N ASN A 273 6.40 14.40 1.65
CA ASN A 273 6.88 14.04 2.97
C ASN A 273 8.20 13.23 2.93
N SER A 274 9.10 13.48 3.88
CA SER A 274 10.33 12.73 4.09
C SER A 274 10.06 11.24 4.41
N PRO A 275 10.84 10.29 3.86
CA PRO A 275 10.80 8.88 4.24
C PRO A 275 11.59 8.60 5.53
N GLY A 276 12.15 9.63 6.18
CA GLY A 276 12.96 9.49 7.37
C GLY A 276 14.40 9.06 7.11
N ASP A 277 15.23 9.26 8.13
CA ASP A 277 16.68 9.14 8.02
C ASP A 277 17.25 8.12 9.03
N SER A 278 18.38 7.46 8.79
CA SER A 278 19.18 7.49 7.55
C SER A 278 18.91 6.33 6.59
N SER A 279 18.01 5.40 6.93
CA SER A 279 17.61 4.28 6.06
C SER A 279 16.38 4.58 5.18
N GLY A 280 16.08 5.86 4.91
CA GLY A 280 14.90 6.28 4.15
C GLY A 280 14.70 5.58 2.80
N GLY A 281 15.76 5.44 2.00
CA GLY A 281 15.69 4.69 0.74
C GLY A 281 15.44 3.18 0.91
N SER A 282 15.75 2.62 2.08
CA SER A 282 15.47 1.22 2.40
C SER A 282 14.00 1.02 2.79
N ALA A 283 13.46 1.91 3.62
CA ALA A 283 12.06 1.92 4.03
C ALA A 283 11.12 2.27 2.87
N ALA A 284 11.42 3.34 2.13
CA ALA A 284 10.64 3.77 0.97
C ALA A 284 10.63 2.72 -0.16
N ALA A 285 11.72 1.98 -0.39
CA ALA A 285 11.72 0.88 -1.36
C ALA A 285 10.76 -0.24 -0.95
N VAL A 286 10.83 -0.68 0.31
CA VAL A 286 9.96 -1.71 0.89
C VAL A 286 8.50 -1.27 0.85
N ALA A 287 8.22 0.01 1.12
CA ALA A 287 6.89 0.60 1.03
C ALA A 287 6.40 0.87 -0.41
N SER A 288 7.28 0.88 -1.42
CA SER A 288 6.91 1.18 -2.83
C SER A 288 6.64 -0.07 -3.66
N TYR A 289 7.28 -1.21 -3.36
CA TYR A 289 7.43 -2.29 -4.33
C TYR A 289 6.94 -3.65 -3.83
N ASP A 290 5.84 -4.16 -4.40
CA ASP A 290 5.33 -5.49 -4.06
C ASP A 290 6.25 -6.65 -4.45
N TRP A 291 7.14 -6.42 -5.41
CA TRP A 291 8.16 -7.39 -5.81
C TRP A 291 9.36 -7.45 -4.85
N LEU A 292 9.45 -6.58 -3.84
CA LEU A 292 10.53 -6.51 -2.84
C LEU A 292 10.03 -6.96 -1.47
N ASP A 293 10.69 -7.95 -0.87
CA ASP A 293 10.22 -8.57 0.38
C ASP A 293 10.77 -7.86 1.63
N ALA A 294 12.03 -7.43 1.61
CA ALA A 294 12.67 -6.69 2.71
C ALA A 294 13.84 -5.80 2.22
N SER A 295 14.31 -4.91 3.09
CA SER A 295 15.59 -4.19 2.94
C SER A 295 16.41 -4.25 4.23
N MET A 296 17.74 -4.32 4.12
CA MET A 296 18.65 -4.08 5.26
C MET A 296 18.82 -2.59 5.50
N GLY A 297 18.70 -2.16 6.75
CA GLY A 297 19.08 -0.82 7.20
C GLY A 297 20.26 -0.84 8.18
N SER A 298 20.61 0.33 8.72
CA SER A 298 21.48 0.44 9.91
C SER A 298 20.82 1.35 10.93
N ASP A 299 21.02 1.08 12.22
CA ASP A 299 20.48 1.88 13.32
C ASP A 299 21.57 2.16 14.36
N THR A 300 21.99 3.43 14.42
CA THR A 300 22.92 3.96 15.43
C THR A 300 22.16 4.78 16.47
N GLY A 301 21.17 5.57 16.05
CA GLY A 301 20.37 6.47 16.91
C GLY A 301 18.86 6.48 16.66
N GLY A 302 18.33 5.55 15.85
CA GLY A 302 16.95 5.56 15.36
C GLY A 302 16.80 5.23 13.87
N SER A 303 17.92 5.08 13.15
CA SER A 303 17.98 5.08 11.68
C SER A 303 17.35 3.87 10.97
N ILE A 304 16.80 2.88 11.67
CA ILE A 304 15.83 1.92 11.11
C ILE A 304 14.40 2.24 11.58
N ARG A 305 14.24 2.46 12.89
CA ARG A 305 12.94 2.62 13.56
C ARG A 305 12.16 3.83 13.04
N GLY A 306 12.81 5.00 12.93
CA GLY A 306 12.22 6.22 12.39
C GLY A 306 11.72 6.06 10.95
N PRO A 307 12.59 5.69 9.99
CA PRO A 307 12.18 5.42 8.61
C PRO A 307 11.10 4.35 8.48
N ALA A 308 11.14 3.29 9.28
CA ALA A 308 10.12 2.25 9.24
C ALA A 308 8.73 2.81 9.59
N LEU A 309 8.62 3.57 10.69
CA LEU A 309 7.37 4.18 11.12
C LEU A 309 6.90 5.26 10.15
N GLN A 310 7.78 6.15 9.68
CA GLN A 310 7.44 7.19 8.71
C GLN A 310 6.84 6.60 7.43
N ASN A 311 7.34 5.48 6.92
CA ASN A 311 6.81 4.81 5.74
C ASN A 311 5.69 3.79 6.05
N ALA A 312 5.13 3.78 7.26
CA ALA A 312 4.08 2.85 7.71
C ALA A 312 4.42 1.36 7.48
N VAL A 313 5.66 0.96 7.78
CA VAL A 313 6.18 -0.42 7.71
C VAL A 313 6.79 -0.83 9.07
N HIS A 314 7.39 -2.02 9.15
CA HIS A 314 8.02 -2.52 10.37
C HIS A 314 9.54 -2.56 10.22
N GLY A 315 10.28 -2.29 11.29
CA GLY A 315 11.74 -2.37 11.27
C GLY A 315 12.36 -2.41 12.67
N ASN A 316 13.55 -2.99 12.78
CA ASN A 316 14.16 -3.26 14.08
C ASN A 316 15.58 -2.67 14.23
N ARG A 317 15.86 -2.16 15.43
CA ARG A 317 17.21 -2.09 16.00
C ARG A 317 17.50 -3.44 16.70
N PRO A 318 18.52 -4.21 16.28
CA PRO A 318 18.98 -5.37 17.02
C PRO A 318 19.63 -5.01 18.35
N THR A 319 19.77 -6.01 19.24
CA THR A 319 20.80 -6.00 20.30
C THR A 319 22.17 -5.62 19.72
N GLN A 320 22.89 -4.71 20.38
CA GLN A 320 24.28 -4.41 20.03
C GLN A 320 25.14 -5.68 20.15
N ASP A 321 26.13 -5.82 19.26
CA ASP A 321 27.04 -6.97 19.15
C ASP A 321 26.41 -8.26 18.57
N ALA A 322 25.09 -8.28 18.32
CA ALA A 322 24.40 -9.44 17.73
C ALA A 322 24.76 -9.71 16.25
N VAL A 323 25.36 -8.73 15.56
CA VAL A 323 25.70 -8.78 14.13
C VAL A 323 27.15 -8.34 13.90
N ASN A 324 27.90 -9.11 13.12
CA ASN A 324 29.23 -8.71 12.68
C ASN A 324 29.12 -7.72 11.50
N LEU A 325 29.56 -6.47 11.72
CA LEU A 325 29.49 -5.36 10.78
C LEU A 325 30.74 -5.22 9.89
N THR A 326 31.64 -6.21 9.85
CA THR A 326 32.82 -6.17 8.96
C THR A 326 32.39 -5.98 7.50
N GLY A 327 32.82 -4.88 6.89
CA GLY A 327 32.43 -4.46 5.54
C GLY A 327 31.24 -3.48 5.49
N ALA A 328 30.76 -2.99 6.63
CA ALA A 328 29.92 -1.79 6.70
C ALA A 328 30.79 -0.54 6.91
N LEU A 329 30.37 0.60 6.35
CA LEU A 329 30.94 1.91 6.69
C LEU A 329 30.38 2.36 8.06
N PRO A 330 31.23 2.73 9.03
CA PRO A 330 30.80 3.05 10.40
C PRO A 330 30.26 4.47 10.56
N LEU A 331 29.41 4.65 11.57
CA LEU A 331 29.08 5.94 12.19
C LEU A 331 29.55 5.94 13.65
N SER A 332 29.34 4.84 14.38
CA SER A 332 29.91 4.62 15.71
C SER A 332 30.02 3.13 15.97
N SER A 333 31.24 2.58 15.96
CA SER A 333 31.46 1.16 16.28
C SER A 333 30.93 0.81 17.69
N ALA A 334 30.88 1.79 18.59
CA ALA A 334 30.28 1.66 19.91
C ALA A 334 28.74 1.63 19.95
N MET A 335 28.00 1.87 18.85
CA MET A 335 26.51 1.85 18.87
C MET A 335 25.85 1.24 17.62
N ASP A 336 26.58 1.13 16.52
CA ASP A 336 26.10 0.69 15.22
C ASP A 336 25.50 -0.72 15.26
N THR A 337 24.36 -0.88 14.58
CA THR A 337 23.69 -2.17 14.40
C THR A 337 23.12 -2.30 13.00
N SER A 338 22.92 -3.53 12.54
CA SER A 338 22.34 -3.85 11.24
C SER A 338 21.07 -4.67 11.43
N GLY A 339 19.95 -4.15 10.95
CA GLY A 339 18.63 -4.75 11.08
C GLY A 339 17.85 -4.71 9.77
N ILE A 340 16.57 -5.08 9.85
CA ILE A 340 15.71 -5.34 8.71
C ILE A 340 14.53 -4.35 8.72
N ILE A 341 14.07 -3.98 7.53
CA ILE A 341 12.81 -3.27 7.29
C ILE A 341 11.97 -4.14 6.34
N ALA A 342 10.71 -4.40 6.69
CA ALA A 342 9.79 -5.23 5.91
C ALA A 342 8.32 -4.80 6.09
N ARG A 343 7.47 -5.10 5.11
CA ARG A 343 6.02 -4.86 5.20
C ARG A 343 5.25 -5.94 5.95
N GLU A 344 5.73 -7.18 5.93
CA GLU A 344 5.06 -8.33 6.55
C GLU A 344 5.83 -8.76 7.82
N PRO A 345 5.18 -8.83 9.00
CA PRO A 345 5.83 -9.23 10.25
C PRO A 345 6.53 -10.59 10.21
N VAL A 346 5.98 -11.56 9.47
CA VAL A 346 6.58 -12.89 9.29
C VAL A 346 7.85 -12.82 8.42
N ILE A 347 7.89 -11.90 7.44
CA ILE A 347 9.09 -11.68 6.61
C ILE A 347 10.16 -10.95 7.43
N LEU A 348 9.79 -9.92 8.22
CA LEU A 348 10.68 -9.29 9.19
C LEU A 348 11.34 -10.36 10.06
N SER A 349 10.55 -11.19 10.73
CA SER A 349 11.07 -12.25 11.62
C SER A 349 12.00 -13.23 10.90
N LYS A 350 11.64 -13.74 9.72
CA LYS A 350 12.49 -14.68 8.96
C LYS A 350 13.87 -14.10 8.65
N PHE A 351 13.93 -12.86 8.14
CA PHE A 351 15.19 -12.18 7.85
C PHE A 351 15.99 -11.91 9.13
N THR A 352 15.34 -11.40 10.17
CA THR A 352 15.95 -11.07 11.46
C THR A 352 16.52 -12.31 12.17
N ARG A 353 15.79 -13.43 12.23
CA ARG A 353 16.29 -14.71 12.76
C ARG A 353 17.45 -15.25 11.95
N SER A 354 17.42 -15.11 10.62
CA SER A 354 18.54 -15.51 9.76
C SER A 354 19.78 -14.64 10.00
N LEU A 355 19.61 -13.33 10.20
CA LEU A 355 20.68 -12.39 10.49
C LEU A 355 21.34 -12.66 11.86
N TYR A 356 20.59 -13.11 12.87
CA TYR A 356 21.11 -13.40 14.22
C TYR A 356 21.27 -14.89 14.52
N ALA A 357 21.17 -15.75 13.51
CA ALA A 357 21.35 -17.19 13.67
C ALA A 357 22.71 -17.50 14.33
N GLY A 358 22.68 -18.17 15.47
CA GLY A 358 23.88 -18.53 16.25
C GLY A 358 24.52 -17.41 17.08
N THR A 359 23.95 -16.19 17.12
CA THR A 359 24.40 -15.11 18.03
C THR A 359 23.40 -14.84 19.16
N ILE A 360 22.09 -14.91 18.88
CA ILE A 360 21.02 -14.77 19.87
C ILE A 360 20.49 -16.14 20.30
N LYS A 361 20.18 -16.29 21.60
CA LYS A 361 19.61 -17.51 22.19
C LYS A 361 18.07 -17.47 22.07
N GLU A 362 17.49 -18.59 21.66
CA GLU A 362 16.03 -18.80 21.71
C GLU A 362 15.55 -19.10 23.14
N TYR A 363 14.34 -18.61 23.46
CA TYR A 363 13.64 -18.84 24.72
C TYR A 363 12.21 -19.28 24.39
N SER A 364 11.61 -20.12 25.25
CA SER A 364 10.24 -20.61 25.08
C SER A 364 9.22 -19.94 26.01
N GLY A 365 9.68 -19.07 26.91
CA GLY A 365 8.84 -18.27 27.80
C GLY A 365 8.83 -16.81 27.34
N LEU A 366 7.68 -16.15 27.48
CA LEU A 366 7.54 -14.72 27.26
C LEU A 366 7.61 -13.97 28.61
N PRO A 367 8.05 -12.70 28.65
CA PRO A 367 8.06 -11.87 29.85
C PRO A 367 6.68 -11.75 30.48
N SER A 368 6.62 -11.58 31.80
CA SER A 368 5.37 -11.54 32.57
C SER A 368 5.01 -10.15 33.08
N GLU A 369 5.52 -9.10 32.43
CA GLU A 369 5.36 -7.70 32.83
C GLU A 369 5.41 -6.81 31.59
N VAL A 370 4.52 -5.81 31.53
CA VAL A 370 4.44 -4.81 30.45
C VAL A 370 4.62 -3.43 31.05
N LEU A 371 5.76 -2.80 30.76
CA LEU A 371 6.07 -1.45 31.17
C LEU A 371 5.65 -0.49 30.05
N LEU A 372 4.56 0.25 30.24
CA LEU A 372 4.13 1.30 29.32
C LEU A 372 4.87 2.59 29.67
N ASP A 373 5.47 3.23 28.68
CA ASP A 373 6.11 4.53 28.84
C ASP A 373 5.17 5.61 29.43
N SER A 374 5.66 6.40 30.38
CA SER A 374 4.94 7.54 30.96
C SER A 374 4.54 8.63 29.95
N GLY A 375 5.33 8.89 28.90
CA GLY A 375 4.94 9.83 27.84
C GLY A 375 3.77 9.32 26.99
N SER A 376 3.66 8.00 26.89
CA SER A 376 2.67 7.30 26.06
C SER A 376 1.25 7.34 26.63
N GLU A 377 1.07 7.57 27.94
CA GLU A 377 -0.25 7.81 28.54
C GLU A 377 -0.86 9.12 28.02
N GLN A 378 -0.10 10.22 28.03
CA GLN A 378 -0.57 11.50 27.49
C GLN A 378 -0.80 11.43 25.97
N PHE A 379 0.02 10.67 25.26
CA PHE A 379 -0.17 10.42 23.82
C PHE A 379 -1.48 9.66 23.53
N LEU A 380 -1.84 8.66 24.35
CA LEU A 380 -3.13 7.96 24.24
C LEU A 380 -4.31 8.89 24.46
N LEU A 381 -4.28 9.71 25.50
CA LEU A 381 -5.33 10.70 25.78
C LEU A 381 -5.51 11.70 24.62
N ASN A 382 -4.42 12.09 23.97
CA ASN A 382 -4.47 12.93 22.77
C ASN A 382 -5.09 12.16 21.59
N LEU A 383 -4.69 10.90 21.35
CA LEU A 383 -5.30 10.07 20.29
C LEU A 383 -6.80 9.82 20.52
N GLU A 384 -7.25 9.59 21.75
CA GLU A 384 -8.68 9.39 22.05
C GLU A 384 -9.53 10.59 21.66
N LYS A 385 -8.98 11.80 21.84
CA LYS A 385 -9.59 13.07 21.45
C LYS A 385 -9.50 13.33 19.94
N ASP A 386 -8.31 13.18 19.36
CA ASP A 386 -8.02 13.66 18.01
C ASP A 386 -8.29 12.61 16.93
N SER A 387 -8.21 11.31 17.25
CA SER A 387 -8.49 10.22 16.31
C SER A 387 -8.90 8.92 17.03
N PRO A 388 -10.20 8.75 17.35
CA PRO A 388 -10.71 7.55 18.03
C PRO A 388 -10.39 6.22 17.32
N LYS A 389 -10.13 6.24 16.00
CA LYS A 389 -9.68 5.08 15.23
C LYS A 389 -8.23 4.69 15.57
N ALA A 390 -7.34 5.67 15.72
CA ALA A 390 -5.96 5.44 16.12
C ALA A 390 -5.89 4.95 17.58
N ALA A 391 -6.61 5.62 18.49
CA ALA A 391 -6.71 5.19 19.88
C ALA A 391 -7.23 3.76 20.01
N LYS A 392 -8.28 3.40 19.26
CA LYS A 392 -8.79 2.03 19.20
C LYS A 392 -7.73 1.03 18.74
N ALA A 393 -6.97 1.33 17.68
CA ALA A 393 -5.93 0.43 17.18
C ALA A 393 -4.81 0.21 18.21
N VAL A 394 -4.38 1.27 18.93
CA VAL A 394 -3.41 1.13 20.01
C VAL A 394 -4.00 0.36 21.20
N GLY A 395 -5.26 0.61 21.56
CA GLY A 395 -5.96 -0.15 22.61
C GLY A 395 -6.11 -1.64 22.27
N GLU A 396 -6.45 -1.97 21.03
CA GLU A 396 -6.47 -3.35 20.54
C GLU A 396 -5.07 -4.00 20.62
N PHE A 397 -4.00 -3.26 20.30
CA PHE A 397 -2.63 -3.71 20.47
C PHE A 397 -2.26 -3.99 21.94
N LEU A 398 -2.46 -3.02 22.84
CA LEU A 398 -2.09 -3.13 24.25
C LEU A 398 -2.89 -4.25 24.95
N ASN A 399 -4.19 -4.35 24.70
CA ASN A 399 -5.02 -5.43 25.25
C ASN A 399 -4.57 -6.82 24.78
N SER A 400 -4.20 -6.95 23.50
CA SER A 400 -3.74 -8.23 22.94
C SER A 400 -2.35 -8.61 23.45
N LEU A 401 -1.46 -7.61 23.63
CA LEU A 401 -0.15 -7.81 24.26
C LEU A 401 -0.28 -8.27 25.72
N SER A 402 -1.12 -7.61 26.51
CA SER A 402 -1.38 -8.00 27.90
C SER A 402 -2.02 -9.39 28.01
N SER A 403 -2.95 -9.74 27.11
CA SER A 403 -3.51 -11.08 27.00
C SER A 403 -2.44 -12.13 26.66
N LEU A 404 -1.58 -11.85 25.67
CA LEU A 404 -0.49 -12.74 25.25
C LEU A 404 0.53 -13.01 26.35
N LEU A 405 0.89 -11.98 27.12
CA LEU A 405 1.86 -12.05 28.20
C LEU A 405 1.25 -12.45 29.55
N SER A 406 -0.09 -12.53 29.63
CA SER A 406 -0.84 -12.73 30.88
C SER A 406 -0.46 -11.71 31.97
N ALA A 407 -0.27 -10.46 31.56
CA ALA A 407 0.27 -9.38 32.39
C ALA A 407 -0.40 -8.04 32.06
N ASP A 408 -0.91 -7.35 33.10
CA ASP A 408 -1.45 -5.99 32.95
C ASP A 408 -0.32 -4.98 32.70
N GLY A 409 -0.63 -3.93 31.93
CA GLY A 409 0.31 -2.84 31.68
C GLY A 409 0.43 -1.89 32.88
N SER A 410 1.67 -1.63 33.31
CA SER A 410 1.98 -0.62 34.34
C SER A 410 2.78 0.54 33.74
N VAL A 411 2.40 1.77 34.07
CA VAL A 411 3.14 2.98 33.63
C VAL A 411 4.51 3.04 34.29
N PHE A 412 5.55 3.29 33.49
CA PHE A 412 6.96 3.33 33.90
C PHE A 412 7.67 4.56 33.34
N SER A 413 8.34 5.30 34.22
CA SER A 413 9.18 6.46 33.87
C SER A 413 10.66 6.10 34.02
N ILE A 414 11.39 6.12 32.91
CA ILE A 414 12.83 5.83 32.87
C ILE A 414 13.61 6.87 33.68
N ASP A 415 13.27 8.16 33.55
CA ASP A 415 13.92 9.25 34.29
C ASP A 415 13.68 9.13 35.81
N SER A 416 12.48 8.71 36.22
CA SER A 416 12.18 8.41 37.63
C SER A 416 12.96 7.21 38.15
N ALA A 417 13.14 6.17 37.33
CA ALA A 417 13.99 5.03 37.68
C ALA A 417 15.46 5.47 37.84
N TRP A 418 15.97 6.30 36.92
CA TRP A 418 17.33 6.85 36.98
C TRP A 418 17.54 7.64 38.26
N THR A 419 16.74 8.68 38.53
CA THR A 419 16.88 9.54 39.71
C THR A 419 16.87 8.77 41.04
N ASN A 420 16.13 7.65 41.12
CA ASN A 420 16.10 6.80 42.31
C ASN A 420 17.30 5.84 42.45
N SER A 421 18.06 5.61 41.38
CA SER A 421 19.11 4.57 41.31
C SER A 421 20.40 5.03 40.60
N THR A 422 20.60 6.35 40.42
CA THR A 422 21.71 6.95 39.69
C THR A 422 23.06 6.39 40.18
N PRO A 423 23.90 5.82 39.29
CA PRO A 423 25.23 5.37 39.68
C PRO A 423 26.07 6.54 40.21
N LYS A 424 26.85 6.32 41.27
CA LYS A 424 27.71 7.36 41.90
C LYS A 424 28.69 8.09 40.96
N ALA A 425 28.96 7.54 39.77
CA ALA A 425 29.79 8.18 38.76
C ALA A 425 29.07 9.31 38.00
N PHE A 426 27.74 9.38 38.11
CA PHE A 426 26.85 10.30 37.41
C PHE A 426 25.93 11.04 38.40
N SER A 427 26.37 11.22 39.65
CA SER A 427 25.61 11.98 40.65
C SER A 427 25.31 13.39 40.13
N ASP A 428 24.06 13.83 40.28
CA ASP A 428 23.58 15.15 39.87
C ASP A 428 23.62 15.37 38.33
N VAL A 429 23.54 14.30 37.53
CA VAL A 429 23.42 14.35 36.06
C VAL A 429 22.12 13.68 35.58
N ASP A 430 21.34 14.40 34.78
CA ASP A 430 20.10 13.89 34.19
C ASP A 430 20.37 12.84 33.08
N LEU A 431 19.47 11.87 32.94
CA LEU A 431 19.66 10.76 32.01
C LEU A 431 19.59 11.22 30.55
N SER A 432 18.72 12.20 30.24
CA SER A 432 18.64 12.87 28.94
C SER A 432 20.01 13.38 28.48
N ASP A 433 20.68 14.12 29.36
CA ASP A 433 21.91 14.85 29.07
C ASP A 433 23.06 13.88 28.85
N ILE A 434 23.24 12.90 29.73
CA ILE A 434 24.34 11.95 29.57
C ILE A 434 24.13 11.02 28.37
N VAL A 435 22.91 10.58 28.09
CA VAL A 435 22.59 9.78 26.90
C VAL A 435 22.78 10.59 25.62
N GLY A 436 22.38 11.86 25.61
CA GLY A 436 22.57 12.79 24.49
C GLY A 436 24.04 13.07 24.21
N ASN A 437 24.80 13.44 25.25
CA ASN A 437 26.23 13.76 25.17
C ASN A 437 27.05 12.55 24.74
N VAL A 438 26.87 11.38 25.37
CA VAL A 438 27.57 10.14 24.99
C VAL A 438 27.25 9.75 23.55
N TYR A 439 25.99 9.88 23.11
CA TYR A 439 25.63 9.61 21.71
C TYR A 439 26.36 10.56 20.74
N LEU A 440 26.31 11.87 21.01
CA LEU A 440 26.90 12.90 20.14
C LEU A 440 28.42 12.77 20.07
N ASN A 441 29.08 12.60 21.22
CA ASN A 441 30.52 12.47 21.31
C ASN A 441 31.02 11.22 20.57
N LEU A 442 30.46 10.04 20.87
CA LEU A 442 30.89 8.78 20.24
C LEU A 442 30.67 8.81 18.72
N THR A 443 29.51 9.26 18.22
CA THR A 443 29.27 9.36 16.77
C THR A 443 30.15 10.39 16.06
N THR A 444 30.49 11.49 16.73
CA THR A 444 31.37 12.53 16.17
C THR A 444 32.84 12.08 16.15
N TYR A 445 33.30 11.45 17.23
CA TYR A 445 34.66 10.95 17.36
C TYR A 445 34.93 9.75 16.46
N GLU A 446 34.12 8.69 16.59
CA GLU A 446 34.37 7.41 15.93
C GLU A 446 34.23 7.55 14.41
N GLN A 447 33.22 8.25 13.90
CA GLN A 447 33.12 8.46 12.45
C GLN A 447 34.32 9.22 11.88
N TRP A 448 34.86 10.21 12.59
CA TRP A 448 36.06 10.92 12.14
C TRP A 448 37.30 10.02 12.18
N TYR A 449 37.58 9.36 13.31
CA TYR A 449 38.83 8.62 13.50
C TYR A 449 38.84 7.19 12.90
N GLU A 450 37.69 6.57 12.66
CA GLU A 450 37.58 5.25 12.01
C GLU A 450 37.40 5.32 10.48
N PHE A 451 36.96 6.47 9.93
CA PHE A 451 36.67 6.62 8.50
C PHE A 451 36.99 8.01 7.94
N GLY A 452 36.40 9.07 8.51
CA GLY A 452 36.37 10.41 7.89
C GLY A 452 37.74 11.02 7.66
N LYS A 453 38.70 10.77 8.58
CA LYS A 453 40.07 11.26 8.49
C LYS A 453 40.80 10.70 7.27
N ASP A 454 40.89 9.38 7.18
CA ASP A 454 41.59 8.69 6.08
C ASP A 454 40.94 9.03 4.73
N TYR A 455 39.60 9.11 4.69
CA TYR A 455 38.84 9.54 3.51
C TYR A 455 39.19 10.97 3.08
N VAL A 456 39.24 11.92 4.01
CA VAL A 456 39.59 13.32 3.72
C VAL A 456 41.07 13.46 3.32
N GLU A 457 41.98 12.70 3.92
CA GLU A 457 43.40 12.69 3.57
C GLU A 457 43.63 12.09 2.17
N GLU A 458 42.98 10.97 1.82
CA GLU A 458 43.03 10.38 0.47
C GLU A 458 42.45 11.36 -0.57
N TYR A 459 41.26 11.94 -0.33
CA TYR A 459 40.64 12.90 -1.24
C TYR A 459 41.54 14.12 -1.50
N LYS A 460 42.10 14.72 -0.44
CA LYS A 460 43.04 15.84 -0.57
C LYS A 460 44.26 15.50 -1.41
N SER A 461 44.77 14.27 -1.31
CA SER A 461 45.93 13.81 -2.09
C SER A 461 45.65 13.66 -3.59
N LEU A 462 44.38 13.46 -3.96
CA LEU A 462 43.91 13.27 -5.34
C LEU A 462 43.35 14.55 -5.98
N HIS A 463 43.01 15.55 -5.17
CA HIS A 463 42.29 16.77 -5.59
C HIS A 463 42.95 18.07 -5.11
N ASP A 464 44.27 18.19 -5.27
CA ASP A 464 45.06 19.42 -5.01
C ASP A 464 44.83 20.06 -3.61
N GLY A 465 44.58 19.23 -2.60
CA GLY A 465 44.32 19.68 -1.22
C GLY A 465 42.88 20.15 -0.95
N ALA A 466 41.97 20.04 -1.92
CA ALA A 466 40.54 20.33 -1.72
C ALA A 466 39.90 19.39 -0.69
N PHE A 467 38.88 19.88 0.02
CA PHE A 467 38.06 19.08 0.92
C PHE A 467 36.88 18.46 0.13
N PRO A 468 36.44 17.22 0.41
CA PRO A 468 35.32 16.61 -0.31
C PRO A 468 34.02 17.40 -0.13
N HIS A 469 33.20 17.44 -1.18
CA HIS A 469 31.83 17.94 -1.08
C HIS A 469 30.99 16.94 -0.29
N MET A 470 30.31 17.43 0.76
CA MET A 470 29.50 16.65 1.70
C MET A 470 28.60 17.57 2.54
N VAL A 471 27.60 17.01 3.22
CA VAL A 471 26.72 17.71 4.18
C VAL A 471 27.53 18.62 5.14
N PRO A 472 27.18 19.92 5.29
CA PRO A 472 27.94 20.88 6.10
C PRO A 472 28.14 20.47 7.55
N GLU A 473 27.08 19.93 8.18
CA GLU A 473 27.00 19.53 9.58
C GLU A 473 27.97 18.39 9.88
N ILE A 474 28.06 17.38 9.00
CA ILE A 474 29.02 16.28 9.12
C ILE A 474 30.45 16.82 9.05
N ARG A 475 30.73 17.69 8.07
CA ARG A 475 32.04 18.33 7.90
C ARG A 475 32.43 19.17 9.12
N GLU A 476 31.47 19.89 9.71
CA GLU A 476 31.70 20.70 10.92
C GLU A 476 31.93 19.84 12.16
N GLY A 477 31.15 18.76 12.33
CA GLY A 477 31.38 17.74 13.35
C GLY A 477 32.78 17.12 13.25
N TRP A 478 33.21 16.70 12.07
CA TRP A 478 34.56 16.16 11.82
C TRP A 478 35.67 17.19 12.08
N MET A 479 35.47 18.46 11.66
CA MET A 479 36.41 19.54 11.96
C MET A 479 36.46 19.88 13.46
N ASN A 480 35.38 19.69 14.21
CA ASN A 480 35.35 19.82 15.66
C ASN A 480 36.09 18.64 16.32
N ALA A 481 35.76 17.40 15.95
CA ALA A 481 36.41 16.18 16.45
C ALA A 481 37.94 16.26 16.38
N ASN A 482 38.47 16.73 15.24
CA ASN A 482 39.90 16.90 15.01
C ASN A 482 40.55 18.03 15.84
N LYS A 483 39.77 18.98 16.36
CA LYS A 483 40.26 20.13 17.14
C LYS A 483 40.13 19.93 18.66
N THR A 484 39.04 19.32 19.11
CA THR A 484 38.60 19.35 20.51
C THR A 484 38.59 17.97 21.18
N MET A 485 38.48 16.88 20.41
CA MET A 485 38.33 15.54 20.97
C MET A 485 39.64 14.74 20.92
N THR A 486 39.86 13.97 21.98
CA THR A 486 41.08 13.17 22.20
C THR A 486 40.72 11.71 22.46
N GLN A 487 41.71 10.82 22.38
CA GLN A 487 41.52 9.42 22.79
C GLN A 487 41.09 9.32 24.28
N SER A 488 41.59 10.19 25.16
CA SER A 488 41.19 10.19 26.57
C SER A 488 39.70 10.50 26.75
N THR A 489 39.19 11.54 26.07
CA THR A 489 37.76 11.89 26.15
C THR A 489 36.88 10.79 25.55
N HIS A 490 37.33 10.14 24.47
CA HIS A 490 36.63 8.98 23.89
C HIS A 490 36.60 7.78 24.86
N GLU A 491 37.70 7.51 25.56
CA GLU A 491 37.74 6.48 26.61
C GLU A 491 36.80 6.81 27.80
N ASP A 492 36.65 8.08 28.15
CA ASP A 492 35.69 8.56 29.16
C ASP A 492 34.22 8.44 28.69
N ASP A 493 33.92 8.73 27.41
CA ASP A 493 32.60 8.54 26.80
C ASP A 493 32.22 7.05 26.74
N LEU A 494 33.16 6.17 26.37
CA LEU A 494 32.99 4.72 26.40
C LEU A 494 32.77 4.18 27.82
N ALA A 495 33.48 4.72 28.81
CA ALA A 495 33.27 4.39 30.22
C ALA A 495 31.87 4.83 30.69
N SER A 496 31.42 6.01 30.25
CA SER A 496 30.09 6.55 30.55
C SER A 496 28.98 5.69 29.95
N LYS A 497 29.08 5.34 28.65
CA LYS A 497 28.21 4.37 27.97
C LYS A 497 28.11 3.06 28.75
N LYS A 498 29.23 2.48 29.16
CA LYS A 498 29.28 1.23 29.93
C LYS A 498 28.65 1.35 31.32
N GLY A 499 28.71 2.53 31.93
CA GLY A 499 27.97 2.85 33.15
C GLY A 499 26.45 2.82 32.94
N ILE A 500 25.98 3.41 31.83
CA ILE A 500 24.56 3.39 31.43
C ILE A 500 24.09 1.97 31.11
N GLU A 501 24.86 1.19 30.32
CA GLU A 501 24.57 -0.24 30.05
C GLU A 501 24.41 -1.04 31.34
N LYS A 502 25.32 -0.83 32.30
CA LYS A 502 25.27 -1.51 33.60
C LYS A 502 24.05 -1.07 34.42
N TRP A 503 23.68 0.21 34.39
CA TRP A 503 22.48 0.68 35.07
C TRP A 503 21.21 0.04 34.48
N VAL A 504 21.02 0.12 33.17
CA VAL A 504 19.89 -0.48 32.45
C VAL A 504 19.71 -1.97 32.77
N ALA A 505 20.82 -2.72 32.77
CA ALA A 505 20.81 -4.16 33.02
C ALA A 505 20.48 -4.57 34.48
N ASN A 506 20.50 -3.64 35.42
CA ASN A 506 20.17 -3.89 36.83
C ASN A 506 18.83 -3.27 37.25
N GLU A 507 18.46 -2.10 36.71
CA GLU A 507 17.37 -1.26 37.25
C GLU A 507 16.18 -1.03 36.29
N PHE A 508 16.26 -1.45 35.01
CA PHE A 508 15.20 -1.20 34.02
C PHE A 508 14.73 -2.48 33.29
N LEU A 509 15.53 -3.00 32.36
CA LEU A 509 15.21 -4.19 31.56
C LEU A 509 16.23 -5.28 31.85
N THR A 510 15.96 -6.02 32.92
CA THR A 510 16.85 -7.02 33.50
C THR A 510 16.69 -8.39 32.82
N ALA A 511 17.77 -9.15 32.77
CA ALA A 511 17.77 -10.46 32.12
C ALA A 511 17.14 -11.55 33.02
N ASP A 512 16.20 -12.32 32.47
CA ASP A 512 15.63 -13.51 33.11
C ASP A 512 16.06 -14.81 32.39
N ASN A 513 16.32 -15.86 33.16
CA ASN A 513 16.85 -17.12 32.64
C ASN A 513 15.82 -17.99 31.88
N LYS A 514 14.51 -17.74 32.06
CA LYS A 514 13.39 -18.46 31.42
C LYS A 514 12.73 -17.65 30.31
N THR A 515 12.56 -16.35 30.49
CA THR A 515 11.82 -15.44 29.59
C THR A 515 12.72 -14.47 28.82
N CYS A 516 14.04 -14.60 28.97
CA CYS A 516 15.09 -13.69 28.50
C CYS A 516 15.10 -12.31 29.18
N SER A 517 13.95 -11.65 29.26
CA SER A 517 13.73 -10.34 29.85
C SER A 517 12.68 -10.46 30.96
N ASN A 518 12.80 -9.71 32.06
CA ASN A 518 11.75 -9.68 33.11
C ASN A 518 10.44 -9.09 32.56
N ALA A 519 10.56 -8.02 31.79
CA ALA A 519 9.47 -7.27 31.19
C ALA A 519 9.70 -7.00 29.69
N VAL A 520 8.67 -6.53 29.00
CA VAL A 520 8.82 -5.71 27.80
C VAL A 520 8.49 -4.27 28.12
N TYR A 521 9.24 -3.32 27.54
CA TYR A 521 8.90 -1.90 27.60
C TYR A 521 8.29 -1.46 26.26
N VAL A 522 7.18 -0.73 26.33
CA VAL A 522 6.40 -0.30 25.18
C VAL A 522 6.28 1.22 25.21
N TYR A 523 6.61 1.86 24.08
CA TYR A 523 6.33 3.28 23.88
C TYR A 523 5.65 3.52 22.53
N LEU A 524 4.82 4.55 22.48
CA LEU A 524 3.95 4.86 21.35
C LEU A 524 4.53 6.00 20.52
N SER A 525 4.17 6.04 19.23
CA SER A 525 4.57 7.14 18.35
C SER A 525 3.59 7.38 17.21
N ALA A 526 3.51 8.64 16.78
CA ALA A 526 3.01 9.04 15.47
C ALA A 526 4.13 9.78 14.74
N SER A 527 4.39 9.43 13.47
CA SER A 527 5.43 10.11 12.69
C SER A 527 4.81 11.19 11.80
N TYR A 528 4.67 12.39 12.37
CA TYR A 528 4.13 13.56 11.68
C TYR A 528 4.89 13.89 10.38
N PRO A 529 4.22 14.44 9.36
CA PRO A 529 4.87 14.78 8.10
C PRO A 529 6.01 15.80 8.27
N SER A 530 7.17 15.51 7.69
CA SER A 530 8.27 16.46 7.50
C SER A 530 8.34 16.82 6.01
N TYR A 531 7.81 17.99 5.67
CA TYR A 531 7.86 18.52 4.31
C TYR A 531 9.18 19.26 4.08
N LYS A 532 9.59 19.36 2.80
CA LYS A 532 10.63 20.31 2.42
C LYS A 532 10.23 21.73 2.90
N PRO A 533 11.11 22.49 3.57
CA PRO A 533 10.83 23.88 3.92
C PRO A 533 10.49 24.70 2.68
N ASP A 534 9.47 25.55 2.78
CA ASP A 534 9.20 26.55 1.75
C ASP A 534 10.36 27.54 1.74
N VAL A 535 11.28 27.35 0.80
CA VAL A 535 12.46 28.20 0.65
C VAL A 535 12.10 29.67 0.46
N SER A 536 10.88 30.02 -0.01
CA SER A 536 10.45 31.41 -0.10
C SER A 536 10.20 32.08 1.26
N GLN A 537 10.12 31.29 2.33
CA GLN A 537 10.00 31.74 3.72
C GLN A 537 11.26 31.47 4.55
N ASP A 538 12.27 30.85 3.96
CA ASP A 538 13.60 30.69 4.57
C ASP A 538 14.37 32.02 4.54
N GLY A 539 14.25 32.79 5.63
CA GLY A 539 14.97 34.05 5.82
C GLY A 539 16.49 33.90 5.95
N SER A 540 17.01 32.67 6.10
CA SER A 540 18.45 32.39 6.06
C SER A 540 18.98 32.25 4.63
N ASN A 541 18.11 31.95 3.67
CA ASN A 541 18.47 31.81 2.26
C ASN A 541 18.90 33.16 1.66
N PRO A 542 20.15 33.29 1.16
CA PRO A 542 20.68 34.58 0.73
C PRO A 542 19.93 35.18 -0.47
N TYR A 543 19.39 34.36 -1.38
CA TYR A 543 18.64 34.85 -2.55
C TYR A 543 17.26 35.41 -2.17
N ILE A 544 16.60 34.78 -1.20
CA ILE A 544 15.29 35.21 -0.70
C ILE A 544 15.46 36.43 0.19
N ARG A 545 16.55 36.51 0.96
CA ARG A 545 16.95 37.70 1.72
C ARG A 545 17.14 38.93 0.82
N GLU A 546 17.76 38.78 -0.36
CA GLU A 546 17.86 39.88 -1.34
C GLU A 546 16.51 40.24 -1.99
N LEU A 547 15.67 39.25 -2.33
CA LEU A 547 14.34 39.49 -2.90
C LEU A 547 13.37 40.17 -1.92
N LEU A 548 13.39 39.77 -0.65
CA LEU A 548 12.62 40.40 0.42
C LEU A 548 13.10 41.81 0.74
N GLN A 549 14.37 42.15 0.49
CA GLN A 549 14.87 43.53 0.58
C GLN A 549 14.46 44.38 -0.62
N ALA A 550 14.17 43.78 -1.78
CA ALA A 550 13.77 44.48 -3.00
C ALA A 550 12.27 44.84 -3.04
N SER A 551 11.40 44.16 -2.28
CA SER A 551 9.93 44.36 -2.28
C SER A 551 9.45 45.46 -1.31
N SER A 552 10.25 46.50 -1.08
CA SER A 552 10.17 47.40 0.07
C SER A 552 9.09 48.51 0.02
N GLU A 553 7.89 48.23 -0.51
CA GLU A 553 6.71 49.13 -0.40
C GLU A 553 5.48 48.46 0.26
N GLN A 554 5.35 47.13 0.23
CA GLN A 554 4.26 46.43 0.95
C GLN A 554 4.61 46.03 2.39
N GLN A 555 5.89 46.09 2.79
CA GLN A 555 6.34 45.70 4.13
C GLN A 555 5.92 46.67 5.26
N SER A 556 5.39 47.86 4.95
CA SER A 556 4.93 48.81 5.97
C SER A 556 3.78 48.29 6.85
N LEU A 557 3.03 47.27 6.39
CA LEU A 557 2.01 46.57 7.19
C LEU A 557 2.57 45.42 8.05
N ILE A 558 3.72 44.84 7.66
CA ILE A 558 4.31 43.66 8.34
C ILE A 558 5.25 44.10 9.48
N THR A 559 5.86 45.29 9.38
CA THR A 559 6.71 45.90 10.42
C THR A 559 5.99 46.16 11.76
N GLN A 560 4.66 45.99 11.83
CA GLN A 560 3.91 46.04 13.10
C GLN A 560 3.77 44.69 13.84
N LEU A 561 4.19 43.56 13.26
CA LEU A 561 3.89 42.23 13.84
C LEU A 561 5.09 41.33 14.16
N ASN A 562 6.30 41.55 13.63
CA ASN A 562 7.46 40.69 13.90
C ASN A 562 8.75 41.48 14.18
N THR A 563 9.06 41.77 15.45
CA THR A 563 10.39 42.32 15.87
C THR A 563 10.88 41.70 17.19
N THR A 564 11.69 40.65 17.10
CA THR A 564 12.54 40.10 18.18
C THR A 564 13.61 39.22 17.52
N VAL A 565 14.91 39.24 17.83
CA VAL A 565 15.80 40.22 18.50
C VAL A 565 17.18 40.11 17.80
N ASN A 566 18.05 41.12 17.91
CA ASN A 566 19.46 40.99 17.54
C ASN A 566 20.33 41.63 18.65
N CYS A 567 21.10 40.80 19.34
CA CYS A 567 21.60 41.09 20.69
C CYS A 567 22.65 42.22 20.79
N ASN A 568 23.29 42.64 19.69
CA ASN A 568 24.40 43.58 19.74
C ASN A 568 24.05 45.07 19.49
N SER A 569 22.78 45.42 19.30
CA SER A 569 22.39 46.80 18.92
C SER A 569 21.29 47.47 19.74
N THR A 570 20.55 46.73 20.58
CA THR A 570 19.20 47.18 20.98
C THR A 570 18.88 47.09 22.47
N LEU A 571 19.65 46.32 23.26
CA LEU A 571 19.43 46.16 24.71
C LEU A 571 20.66 46.70 25.46
N GLY A 572 20.50 47.84 26.13
CA GLY A 572 21.60 48.71 26.59
C GLY A 572 22.35 48.29 27.86
N SER A 573 22.39 47.00 28.22
CA SER A 573 23.13 46.47 29.37
C SER A 573 23.40 44.97 29.22
N GLU A 574 24.58 44.51 29.65
CA GLU A 574 25.00 43.08 29.56
C GLU A 574 24.00 42.13 30.24
N GLU A 575 23.48 42.49 31.42
CA GLU A 575 22.52 41.68 32.20
C GLU A 575 21.22 41.36 31.40
N ALA A 576 20.73 42.29 30.56
CA ALA A 576 19.53 42.08 29.75
C ALA A 576 19.81 41.25 28.47
N CYS A 577 21.08 41.08 28.14
CA CYS A 577 21.54 40.23 27.04
C CYS A 577 21.75 38.79 27.53
N GLU A 578 22.28 38.63 28.76
CA GLU A 578 22.34 37.35 29.46
C GLU A 578 20.93 36.78 29.70
N GLU A 579 19.95 37.55 30.17
CA GLU A 579 18.54 37.09 30.29
C GLU A 579 17.94 36.62 28.94
N SER A 580 18.36 37.20 27.80
CA SER A 580 17.85 36.81 26.48
C SER A 580 18.53 35.57 25.90
N LEU A 581 19.82 35.39 26.18
CA LEU A 581 20.55 34.16 25.84
C LEU A 581 20.13 33.01 26.77
N GLU A 582 19.82 33.30 28.03
CA GLU A 582 19.12 32.37 28.92
C GLU A 582 17.70 32.08 28.40
N ALA A 583 16.98 33.01 27.77
CA ALA A 583 15.66 32.74 27.18
C ALA A 583 15.72 31.84 25.92
N GLU A 584 16.75 31.95 25.06
CA GLU A 584 16.97 30.99 23.96
C GLU A 584 17.57 29.66 24.43
N ALA A 585 18.37 29.65 25.51
CA ALA A 585 18.75 28.41 26.18
C ALA A 585 17.52 27.73 26.81
N ASN A 586 16.60 28.51 27.41
CA ASN A 586 15.40 28.03 28.07
C ASN A 586 14.22 27.73 27.13
N SER A 587 14.24 28.18 25.87
CA SER A 587 13.27 27.71 24.87
C SER A 587 13.51 26.25 24.48
N ASN A 588 14.75 25.78 24.58
CA ASN A 588 15.13 24.37 24.59
C ASN A 588 15.04 23.70 25.99
N ASN A 589 14.59 24.42 27.03
CA ASN A 589 14.63 23.96 28.42
C ASN A 589 13.32 24.23 29.19
N SER A 590 12.17 24.05 28.52
CA SER A 590 10.85 24.16 29.16
C SER A 590 10.39 22.83 29.77
N GLY A 591 10.90 22.54 30.98
CA GLY A 591 10.33 21.56 31.91
C GLY A 591 10.73 20.10 31.69
N THR A 592 11.68 19.62 32.52
CA THR A 592 12.10 18.21 32.64
C THR A 592 12.37 17.51 31.30
N GLN A 593 13.62 17.58 30.82
CA GLN A 593 14.05 16.81 29.65
C GLN A 593 13.91 15.31 29.93
N THR A 594 12.89 14.68 29.34
CA THR A 594 12.68 13.23 29.44
C THR A 594 13.61 12.51 28.47
N VAL A 595 14.25 11.42 28.90
CA VAL A 595 15.12 10.65 28.01
C VAL A 595 14.30 10.03 26.87
N TYR A 596 14.69 10.30 25.62
CA TYR A 596 14.10 9.59 24.49
C TYR A 596 14.50 8.10 24.55
N ALA A 597 13.55 7.22 24.88
CA ALA A 597 13.77 5.78 25.04
C ALA A 597 14.52 5.15 23.84
N GLY A 598 14.22 5.61 22.63
CA GLY A 598 14.90 5.15 21.42
C GLY A 598 16.40 5.51 21.36
N ARG A 599 16.83 6.60 22.01
CA ARG A 599 18.26 6.97 22.18
C ARG A 599 18.91 6.14 23.28
N LEU A 600 18.20 5.88 24.37
CA LEU A 600 18.68 4.99 25.43
C LEU A 600 18.94 3.58 24.90
N ALA A 601 18.04 3.02 24.06
CA ALA A 601 18.26 1.72 23.41
C ALA A 601 19.52 1.70 22.53
N SER A 602 19.88 2.83 21.93
CA SER A 602 21.14 2.99 21.21
C SER A 602 22.35 2.91 22.13
N VAL A 603 22.42 3.80 23.14
CA VAL A 603 23.56 3.89 24.07
C VAL A 603 23.70 2.64 24.95
N ALA A 604 22.60 2.07 25.42
CA ALA A 604 22.58 0.85 26.24
C ALA A 604 22.65 -0.47 25.43
N GLY A 605 22.65 -0.39 24.10
CA GLY A 605 22.79 -1.56 23.23
C GLY A 605 21.59 -2.52 23.22
N LEU A 606 20.38 -2.03 23.57
CA LEU A 606 19.15 -2.82 23.67
C LEU A 606 18.51 -3.11 22.30
N PRO A 607 17.79 -4.24 22.15
CA PRO A 607 16.90 -4.50 21.03
C PRO A 607 15.62 -3.66 21.14
N ASP A 608 15.21 -3.04 20.03
CA ASP A 608 14.04 -2.16 19.96
C ASP A 608 13.39 -2.24 18.56
N TYR A 609 12.12 -2.67 18.52
CA TYR A 609 11.42 -3.06 17.30
C TYR A 609 10.22 -2.13 17.08
N ALA A 610 10.27 -1.36 15.99
CA ALA A 610 9.22 -0.46 15.59
C ALA A 610 8.20 -1.16 14.67
N VAL A 611 6.92 -1.03 15.01
CA VAL A 611 5.81 -1.71 14.35
C VAL A 611 4.71 -0.69 14.06
N SER A 612 4.43 -0.41 12.78
CA SER A 612 3.24 0.36 12.40
C SER A 612 1.96 -0.42 12.68
N LEU A 613 0.95 0.26 13.26
CA LEU A 613 -0.43 -0.23 13.43
C LEU A 613 -1.36 0.20 12.28
N GLY A 614 -0.87 1.04 11.36
CA GLY A 614 -1.63 1.58 10.24
C GLY A 614 -1.43 3.08 10.07
N MET A 615 -2.31 3.69 9.28
CA MET A 615 -2.31 5.12 8.98
C MET A 615 -3.67 5.73 9.30
N PHE A 616 -3.64 6.89 9.95
CA PHE A 616 -4.81 7.48 10.58
C PHE A 616 -4.84 9.00 10.33
N ASP A 617 -6.03 9.56 10.12
CA ASP A 617 -6.18 11.01 10.12
C ASP A 617 -6.00 11.52 11.56
N LEU A 618 -4.97 12.35 11.76
CA LEU A 618 -4.66 13.07 13.00
C LEU A 618 -4.72 14.60 12.79
N GLY A 619 -5.54 15.07 11.83
CA GLY A 619 -5.75 16.48 11.53
C GLY A 619 -4.56 17.21 10.90
N GLN A 620 -3.65 16.48 10.23
CA GLN A 620 -2.43 17.05 9.66
C GLN A 620 -2.64 17.54 8.24
N PHE A 621 -2.76 18.85 8.05
CA PHE A 621 -2.92 19.44 6.72
C PHE A 621 -1.57 19.62 6.00
N SER A 622 -1.42 19.07 4.80
CA SER A 622 -0.28 19.37 3.91
C SER A 622 -0.53 20.65 3.14
N ASN A 623 0.35 21.63 3.32
CA ASN A 623 0.38 22.82 2.45
C ASN A 623 0.86 22.49 1.02
N SER A 624 1.43 21.30 0.77
CA SER A 624 1.93 20.89 -0.55
C SER A 624 0.83 20.30 -1.42
N THR A 625 -0.09 19.50 -0.84
CA THR A 625 -1.23 18.89 -1.55
C THR A 625 -2.56 19.59 -1.30
N LEU A 626 -2.63 20.45 -0.27
CA LEU A 626 -3.84 21.11 0.23
C LEU A 626 -4.90 20.13 0.77
N GLN A 627 -4.46 19.04 1.41
CA GLN A 627 -5.31 17.98 1.95
C GLN A 627 -4.89 17.58 3.38
N ASN A 628 -5.79 16.91 4.12
CA ASN A 628 -5.43 16.21 5.35
C ASN A 628 -4.69 14.92 5.00
N GLU A 629 -3.49 14.78 5.54
CA GLU A 629 -2.63 13.61 5.35
C GLU A 629 -2.81 12.58 6.47
N LEU A 630 -2.77 11.31 6.08
CA LEU A 630 -2.77 10.22 7.04
C LEU A 630 -1.40 10.11 7.68
N VAL A 631 -1.36 10.08 9.02
CA VAL A 631 -0.16 9.93 9.81
C VAL A 631 0.01 8.45 10.18
N PRO A 632 1.21 7.87 10.04
CA PRO A 632 1.48 6.53 10.56
C PRO A 632 1.49 6.57 12.09
N VAL A 633 0.72 5.67 12.70
CA VAL A 633 0.79 5.40 14.15
C VAL A 633 1.43 4.05 14.34
N GLY A 634 2.31 3.95 15.34
CA GLY A 634 3.02 2.72 15.63
C GLY A 634 3.50 2.63 17.06
N VAL A 635 4.07 1.47 17.35
CA VAL A 635 4.51 1.05 18.68
C VAL A 635 5.94 0.54 18.60
N ASN A 636 6.72 0.83 19.62
CA ASN A 636 8.05 0.29 19.81
C ASN A 636 8.02 -0.73 20.96
N ILE A 637 8.64 -1.88 20.75
CA ILE A 637 8.76 -2.95 21.75
C ILE A 637 10.25 -3.14 22.04
N MET A 638 10.62 -2.99 23.31
CA MET A 638 11.98 -3.09 23.82
C MET A 638 12.08 -4.20 24.89
N ALA A 639 13.23 -4.87 24.95
CA ALA A 639 13.51 -5.91 25.94
C ALA A 639 14.98 -5.85 26.40
N ALA A 640 15.37 -6.68 27.37
CA ALA A 640 16.75 -6.79 27.83
C ALA A 640 17.75 -7.11 26.70
N LYS A 641 19.02 -6.70 26.86
CA LYS A 641 20.10 -6.94 25.88
C LYS A 641 20.23 -8.45 25.60
N GLY A 642 20.04 -8.85 24.35
CA GLY A 642 20.09 -10.25 23.89
C GLY A 642 18.73 -10.93 23.69
N CYS A 643 17.61 -10.21 23.80
CA CYS A 643 16.25 -10.77 23.77
C CYS A 643 15.44 -10.52 22.49
N ASP A 644 16.11 -10.23 21.37
CA ASP A 644 15.51 -9.99 20.05
C ASP A 644 14.42 -11.00 19.65
N PHE A 645 14.66 -12.30 19.86
CA PHE A 645 13.74 -13.35 19.42
C PHE A 645 12.44 -13.38 20.21
N VAL A 646 12.45 -12.95 21.48
CA VAL A 646 11.22 -12.80 22.28
C VAL A 646 10.32 -11.69 21.71
N ILE A 647 10.92 -10.59 21.25
CA ILE A 647 10.17 -9.50 20.59
C ILE A 647 9.58 -10.00 19.26
N LEU A 648 10.32 -10.81 18.50
CA LEU A 648 9.80 -11.45 17.28
C LEU A 648 8.66 -12.43 17.56
N ASP A 649 8.76 -13.24 18.61
CA ASP A 649 7.70 -14.19 19.01
C ASP A 649 6.40 -13.45 19.35
N ILE A 650 6.50 -12.30 20.05
CA ILE A 650 5.38 -11.40 20.33
C ILE A 650 4.80 -10.81 19.04
N ILE A 651 5.65 -10.29 18.15
CA ILE A 651 5.22 -9.69 16.87
C ILE A 651 4.52 -10.73 15.97
N GLU A 652 5.04 -11.96 15.89
CA GLU A 652 4.41 -13.05 15.14
C GLU A 652 3.05 -13.46 15.73
N ALA A 653 2.94 -13.54 17.05
CA ALA A 653 1.69 -13.87 17.74
C ALA A 653 0.61 -12.81 17.49
N LEU A 654 0.94 -11.53 17.70
CA LEU A 654 0.01 -10.41 17.47
C LEU A 654 -0.34 -10.23 15.98
N HIS A 655 0.57 -10.56 15.07
CA HIS A 655 0.25 -10.62 13.64
C HIS A 655 -0.74 -11.74 13.30
N LYS A 656 -0.56 -12.92 13.90
CA LYS A 656 -1.47 -14.07 13.72
C LYS A 656 -2.87 -13.80 14.26
N GLU A 657 -3.00 -12.96 15.28
CA GLU A 657 -4.29 -12.47 15.80
C GLU A 657 -4.91 -11.34 14.95
N GLY A 658 -4.18 -10.81 13.96
CA GLY A 658 -4.64 -9.76 13.05
C GLY A 658 -4.48 -8.33 13.58
N VAL A 659 -3.81 -8.18 14.73
CA VAL A 659 -3.56 -6.91 15.43
C VAL A 659 -2.47 -6.13 14.70
N ILE A 660 -1.33 -6.78 14.45
CA ILE A 660 -0.28 -6.24 13.58
C ILE A 660 -0.56 -6.70 12.15
N LYS A 661 -0.67 -5.76 11.20
CA LYS A 661 -1.05 -6.05 9.82
C LYS A 661 0.12 -5.92 8.86
N THR A 662 0.08 -6.67 7.75
CA THR A 662 1.00 -6.45 6.64
C THR A 662 0.73 -5.09 6.00
N ALA A 663 1.76 -4.25 5.92
CA ALA A 663 1.65 -2.94 5.30
C ALA A 663 1.35 -3.04 3.79
N LYS A 664 0.43 -2.20 3.29
CA LYS A 664 0.20 -2.04 1.84
C LYS A 664 1.36 -1.27 1.18
N THR A 665 1.52 -1.47 -0.12
CA THR A 665 2.36 -0.60 -0.97
C THR A 665 1.73 0.79 -1.07
N GLY A 666 2.59 1.81 -1.13
CA GLY A 666 2.21 3.20 -1.32
C GLY A 666 2.17 3.62 -2.79
N LEU A 667 1.85 4.90 -3.02
CA LEU A 667 1.87 5.51 -4.33
C LEU A 667 3.31 5.84 -4.72
N CYS A 668 3.71 5.46 -5.92
CA CYS A 668 5.03 5.84 -6.42
C CYS A 668 5.04 7.30 -6.91
N LEU A 669 6.19 7.96 -6.83
CA LEU A 669 6.34 9.36 -7.25
C LEU A 669 5.87 9.62 -8.69
N PHE A 670 6.09 8.66 -9.59
CA PHE A 670 5.63 8.76 -10.97
C PHE A 670 4.11 8.60 -11.11
N ALA A 671 3.42 7.87 -10.21
CA ALA A 671 1.96 7.84 -10.18
C ALA A 671 1.39 9.18 -9.69
N VAL A 672 2.03 9.84 -8.71
CA VAL A 672 1.67 11.19 -8.26
C VAL A 672 1.92 12.23 -9.37
N TYR A 673 3.10 12.19 -10.01
CA TYR A 673 3.43 13.09 -11.12
C TYR A 673 2.59 12.84 -12.38
N GLU A 674 2.29 11.59 -12.75
CA GLU A 674 1.38 11.30 -13.87
C GLU A 674 -0.07 11.61 -13.51
N TRP A 675 -0.49 11.50 -12.25
CA TRP A 675 -1.81 11.98 -11.81
C TRP A 675 -1.92 13.50 -11.94
N MET A 676 -0.88 14.26 -11.55
CA MET A 676 -0.80 15.71 -11.76
C MET A 676 -0.69 16.12 -13.24
N ARG A 677 0.13 15.42 -14.03
CA ARG A 677 0.43 15.74 -15.44
C ARG A 677 -0.66 15.26 -16.38
N LYS A 678 -1.30 14.13 -16.07
CA LYS A 678 -2.39 13.52 -16.84
C LYS A 678 -3.71 13.66 -16.09
N GLY A 679 -4.16 14.90 -15.94
CA GLY A 679 -5.60 15.14 -15.91
C GLY A 679 -6.22 14.46 -17.14
N LYS A 680 -6.86 13.30 -16.90
CA LYS A 680 -7.23 12.23 -17.87
C LYS A 680 -6.08 11.31 -18.29
N ALA A 681 -6.21 10.02 -17.94
CA ALA A 681 -5.56 8.82 -18.51
C ALA A 681 -4.19 8.34 -17.96
N ALA A 682 -4.12 7.98 -16.68
CA ALA A 682 -3.05 7.13 -16.13
C ALA A 682 -3.54 5.67 -15.90
N ALA A 683 -2.59 4.73 -15.87
CA ALA A 683 -2.77 3.29 -15.62
C ALA A 683 -3.68 2.50 -16.59
N LYS A 684 -3.07 1.75 -17.52
CA LYS A 684 -3.54 0.39 -17.82
C LYS A 684 -2.79 -0.54 -16.88
N THR A 685 -3.49 -1.17 -15.94
CA THR A 685 -2.94 -2.36 -15.25
C THR A 685 -3.26 -3.59 -16.10
N ASP A 686 -2.30 -4.50 -16.23
CA ASP A 686 -2.43 -5.70 -17.05
C ASP A 686 -3.46 -6.66 -16.48
N ILE A 687 -4.66 -6.56 -17.02
CA ILE A 687 -5.70 -7.57 -16.90
C ILE A 687 -6.21 -7.76 -18.32
N ASP A 688 -6.03 -8.96 -18.86
CA ASP A 688 -6.54 -9.38 -20.18
C ASP A 688 -8.08 -9.51 -20.21
N TRP A 689 -8.76 -8.82 -19.29
CA TRP A 689 -10.21 -8.71 -19.22
C TRP A 689 -10.66 -7.51 -20.02
N LYS A 690 -11.28 -7.79 -21.16
CA LYS A 690 -12.12 -6.84 -21.87
C LYS A 690 -13.55 -7.13 -21.47
N THR A 691 -14.24 -6.12 -20.93
CA THR A 691 -15.67 -6.21 -20.64
C THR A 691 -16.42 -6.68 -21.89
N PRO A 692 -17.24 -7.74 -21.79
CA PRO A 692 -17.86 -8.38 -22.95
C PRO A 692 -18.68 -7.38 -23.75
N SER A 693 -18.31 -7.20 -25.02
CA SER A 693 -19.02 -6.29 -25.91
C SER A 693 -20.47 -6.76 -26.08
N PRO A 694 -21.47 -5.97 -25.67
CA PRO A 694 -22.86 -6.34 -25.79
C PRO A 694 -23.30 -6.31 -27.25
N LYS A 695 -24.35 -7.05 -27.60
CA LYS A 695 -24.91 -7.02 -28.96
C LYS A 695 -25.48 -5.62 -29.25
N PRO A 696 -25.05 -4.92 -30.31
CA PRO A 696 -25.57 -3.59 -30.64
C PRO A 696 -27.07 -3.61 -30.98
N LEU A 697 -27.80 -2.60 -30.52
CA LEU A 697 -29.17 -2.29 -30.94
C LEU A 697 -29.11 -1.08 -31.89
N VAL A 698 -28.79 -1.34 -33.15
CA VAL A 698 -28.59 -0.29 -34.17
C VAL A 698 -29.88 0.49 -34.48
N ASP A 699 -31.01 -0.21 -34.54
CA ASP A 699 -32.34 0.35 -34.78
C ASP A 699 -33.11 0.58 -33.47
N PHE A 700 -32.42 0.87 -32.36
CA PHE A 700 -33.08 1.13 -31.09
C PHE A 700 -34.01 2.35 -31.18
N ASP A 701 -35.24 2.15 -30.73
CA ASP A 701 -36.28 3.14 -30.55
C ASP A 701 -36.65 3.18 -29.07
N LEU A 702 -36.38 4.32 -28.43
CA LEU A 702 -36.59 4.54 -27.01
C LEU A 702 -38.09 4.54 -26.69
N ASP A 703 -38.89 5.22 -27.51
CA ASP A 703 -40.32 5.44 -27.29
C ASP A 703 -41.10 4.12 -27.43
N ALA A 704 -40.60 3.19 -28.25
CA ALA A 704 -41.15 1.84 -28.41
C ALA A 704 -40.74 0.86 -27.29
N LYS A 705 -39.57 1.03 -26.65
CA LYS A 705 -39.09 0.12 -25.59
C LYS A 705 -39.72 0.48 -24.24
N LYS A 706 -40.87 -0.14 -23.95
CA LYS A 706 -41.50 -0.05 -22.62
C LYS A 706 -40.58 -0.56 -21.49
N PRO A 707 -40.70 -0.01 -20.27
CA PRO A 707 -39.97 -0.48 -19.10
C PRO A 707 -40.24 -1.96 -18.80
N GLU A 708 -39.21 -2.69 -18.43
CA GLU A 708 -39.30 -4.10 -18.06
C GLU A 708 -39.54 -4.21 -16.55
N LEU A 709 -40.82 -4.12 -16.17
CA LEU A 709 -41.22 -3.97 -14.77
C LEU A 709 -41.11 -5.28 -13.98
N TYR A 710 -40.05 -5.41 -13.18
CA TYR A 710 -39.81 -6.59 -12.35
C TYR A 710 -40.83 -6.71 -11.19
N ARG A 711 -41.17 -7.97 -10.85
CA ARG A 711 -42.09 -8.36 -9.78
C ARG A 711 -41.40 -9.41 -8.87
N PRO A 712 -40.45 -9.01 -8.01
CA PRO A 712 -39.68 -9.93 -7.18
C PRO A 712 -40.44 -10.54 -5.98
N CYS A 713 -41.76 -10.74 -6.10
CA CYS A 713 -42.59 -11.53 -5.19
C CYS A 713 -42.62 -13.01 -5.62
N ARG A 714 -42.64 -13.94 -4.64
CA ARG A 714 -42.70 -15.39 -4.85
C ARG A 714 -43.77 -16.00 -3.94
N HIS A 715 -44.42 -17.04 -4.44
CA HIS A 715 -45.22 -17.96 -3.64
C HIS A 715 -44.34 -18.79 -2.70
N GLY A 716 -44.90 -19.23 -1.57
CA GLY A 716 -44.24 -20.06 -0.58
C GLY A 716 -43.42 -19.30 0.49
N PRO A 717 -42.75 -20.04 1.38
CA PRO A 717 -42.11 -19.47 2.57
C PRO A 717 -40.94 -18.53 2.24
N ASN A 718 -40.89 -17.41 2.96
CA ASN A 718 -39.85 -16.39 2.77
C ASN A 718 -38.48 -16.88 3.29
N HIS A 719 -37.59 -17.26 2.37
CA HIS A 719 -36.22 -17.65 2.69
C HIS A 719 -35.23 -16.50 2.46
N VAL A 720 -34.71 -15.94 3.55
CA VAL A 720 -33.64 -14.92 3.51
C VAL A 720 -32.36 -15.51 2.91
N THR A 721 -32.03 -15.05 1.70
CA THR A 721 -30.82 -15.40 0.93
C THR A 721 -30.30 -14.16 0.20
N MET A 722 -29.12 -14.22 -0.42
CA MET A 722 -28.57 -13.07 -1.17
C MET A 722 -29.35 -12.73 -2.46
N GLY A 723 -30.26 -13.58 -2.95
CA GLY A 723 -31.10 -13.31 -4.12
C GLY A 723 -30.39 -13.15 -5.46
N ILE A 724 -29.08 -13.43 -5.53
CA ILE A 724 -28.24 -13.21 -6.72
C ILE A 724 -28.47 -14.24 -7.83
N ARG A 725 -28.46 -13.77 -9.07
CA ARG A 725 -28.44 -14.58 -10.31
C ARG A 725 -27.41 -14.02 -11.29
N LYS A 726 -26.88 -14.85 -12.20
CA LYS A 726 -25.88 -14.41 -13.19
C LYS A 726 -26.45 -13.29 -14.07
N MET A 727 -25.68 -12.24 -14.32
CA MET A 727 -26.04 -11.18 -15.26
C MET A 727 -25.82 -11.61 -16.72
N ASP A 728 -26.78 -11.31 -17.61
CA ASP A 728 -26.50 -11.24 -19.04
C ASP A 728 -25.89 -9.86 -19.32
N TRP A 729 -24.70 -9.84 -19.93
CA TRP A 729 -24.00 -8.60 -20.28
C TRP A 729 -24.81 -7.71 -21.23
N ASN A 730 -25.69 -8.25 -22.08
CA ASN A 730 -26.58 -7.45 -22.94
C ASN A 730 -27.58 -6.59 -22.16
N ASN A 731 -27.73 -6.87 -20.86
CA ASN A 731 -28.71 -6.30 -19.97
C ASN A 731 -28.00 -5.62 -18.78
N TRP A 732 -26.73 -5.19 -18.89
CA TRP A 732 -26.07 -4.54 -17.73
C TRP A 732 -26.84 -3.27 -17.33
N ILE A 733 -26.94 -2.30 -18.25
CA ILE A 733 -27.86 -1.16 -18.17
C ILE A 733 -29.02 -1.40 -19.13
N GLU A 734 -30.25 -1.26 -18.61
CA GLU A 734 -31.51 -1.47 -19.33
C GLU A 734 -32.20 -0.11 -19.56
N MET A 735 -32.04 0.45 -20.76
CA MET A 735 -32.66 1.72 -21.15
C MET A 735 -34.06 1.52 -21.75
N ASP A 736 -35.01 2.36 -21.34
CA ASP A 736 -36.42 2.31 -21.73
C ASP A 736 -37.03 3.70 -21.97
N SER A 737 -38.31 3.75 -22.38
CA SER A 737 -39.07 4.97 -22.69
C SER A 737 -39.07 6.02 -21.57
N ASN A 738 -38.72 5.64 -20.33
CA ASN A 738 -38.66 6.56 -19.20
C ASN A 738 -37.28 7.23 -19.05
N PHE A 739 -36.31 6.98 -19.95
CA PHE A 739 -34.93 7.47 -19.81
C PHE A 739 -34.85 8.99 -19.58
N LEU A 740 -35.55 9.79 -20.37
CA LEU A 740 -35.54 11.24 -20.24
C LEU A 740 -36.11 11.71 -18.90
N TRP A 741 -37.20 11.10 -18.42
CA TRP A 741 -37.79 11.45 -17.12
C TRP A 741 -36.83 11.18 -15.95
N TYR A 742 -36.13 10.04 -15.96
CA TYR A 742 -35.10 9.74 -14.96
C TYR A 742 -33.90 10.67 -15.10
N HIS A 743 -33.47 10.96 -16.34
CA HIS A 743 -32.35 11.86 -16.61
C HIS A 743 -32.64 13.27 -16.07
N ASP A 744 -33.77 13.87 -16.42
CA ASP A 744 -34.16 15.22 -16.00
C ASP A 744 -34.22 15.34 -14.46
N LEU A 745 -34.74 14.32 -13.76
CA LEU A 745 -34.73 14.26 -12.30
C LEU A 745 -33.30 14.23 -11.75
N LYS A 746 -32.42 13.36 -12.28
CA LYS A 746 -31.03 13.26 -11.81
C LYS A 746 -30.23 14.53 -12.11
N VAL A 747 -30.48 15.20 -13.24
CA VAL A 747 -29.92 16.53 -13.52
C VAL A 747 -30.40 17.54 -12.48
N SER A 748 -31.69 17.60 -12.18
CA SER A 748 -32.23 18.53 -11.18
C SER A 748 -31.66 18.31 -9.79
N GLU A 749 -31.46 17.07 -9.34
CA GLU A 749 -30.84 16.79 -8.03
C GLU A 749 -29.35 17.20 -8.02
N LEU A 750 -28.60 16.88 -9.08
CA LEU A 750 -27.19 17.27 -9.21
C LEU A 750 -26.98 18.79 -9.32
N GLU A 751 -27.97 19.53 -9.85
CA GLU A 751 -27.95 21.00 -9.93
C GLU A 751 -28.35 21.68 -8.61
N LYS A 752 -29.13 21.01 -7.75
CA LYS A 752 -29.41 21.49 -6.37
C LYS A 752 -28.15 21.39 -5.50
N ASP A 753 -27.59 20.19 -5.39
CA ASP A 753 -26.39 19.93 -4.58
C ASP A 753 -25.61 18.68 -5.08
N VAL A 754 -24.61 18.93 -5.92
CA VAL A 754 -23.72 17.88 -6.41
C VAL A 754 -22.91 17.19 -5.29
N ASP A 755 -22.70 17.82 -4.15
CA ASP A 755 -21.88 17.30 -3.05
C ASP A 755 -22.70 16.44 -2.08
N ALA A 756 -24.01 16.66 -1.98
CA ALA A 756 -24.95 15.74 -1.34
C ALA A 756 -25.13 14.44 -2.14
N HIS A 757 -25.13 14.53 -3.48
CA HIS A 757 -25.42 13.40 -4.36
C HIS A 757 -24.19 12.66 -4.91
N VAL A 758 -23.01 13.31 -4.97
CA VAL A 758 -21.77 12.72 -5.51
C VAL A 758 -20.60 12.88 -4.55
N GLN A 759 -20.29 11.80 -3.84
CA GLN A 759 -19.20 11.74 -2.87
C GLN A 759 -18.18 10.69 -3.28
N TYR A 760 -16.90 10.95 -3.00
CA TYR A 760 -15.81 9.98 -3.20
C TYR A 760 -14.67 10.23 -2.21
N VAL A 761 -13.99 9.18 -1.79
CA VAL A 761 -12.76 9.24 -0.99
C VAL A 761 -11.60 9.54 -1.91
N ASP A 762 -10.77 10.52 -1.58
CA ASP A 762 -9.67 10.94 -2.44
C ASP A 762 -8.41 10.05 -2.34
N ASN A 763 -8.61 8.73 -2.35
CA ASN A 763 -7.54 7.74 -2.43
C ASN A 763 -7.40 7.20 -3.87
N ALA A 764 -6.25 6.65 -4.23
CA ALA A 764 -5.97 6.26 -5.61
C ALA A 764 -6.89 5.15 -6.16
N VAL A 765 -7.29 4.18 -5.34
CA VAL A 765 -8.17 3.07 -5.76
C VAL A 765 -9.58 3.60 -6.05
N THR A 766 -10.09 4.46 -5.17
CA THR A 766 -11.41 5.09 -5.32
C THR A 766 -11.43 6.09 -6.48
N ARG A 767 -10.39 6.94 -6.62
CA ARG A 767 -10.23 7.83 -7.77
C ARG A 767 -10.24 7.04 -9.09
N ASP A 768 -9.46 5.97 -9.16
CA ASP A 768 -9.38 5.13 -10.35
C ASP A 768 -10.72 4.43 -10.64
N ALA A 769 -11.39 3.90 -9.62
CA ALA A 769 -12.72 3.30 -9.75
C ALA A 769 -13.75 4.30 -10.31
N CYS A 770 -13.76 5.56 -9.85
CA CYS A 770 -14.65 6.59 -10.38
C CYS A 770 -14.43 6.86 -11.89
N PHE A 771 -13.17 6.89 -12.34
CA PHE A 771 -12.85 7.03 -13.77
C PHE A 771 -13.22 5.76 -14.54
N GLU A 772 -12.86 4.58 -14.01
CA GLU A 772 -13.14 3.28 -14.61
C GLU A 772 -14.64 3.03 -14.79
N VAL A 773 -15.50 3.44 -13.84
CA VAL A 773 -16.96 3.35 -13.99
C VAL A 773 -17.44 4.14 -15.20
N LEU A 774 -16.94 5.37 -15.41
CA LEU A 774 -17.29 6.16 -16.59
C LEU A 774 -16.73 5.53 -17.87
N GLU A 775 -15.52 4.99 -17.85
CA GLU A 775 -14.91 4.30 -18.99
C GLU A 775 -15.71 3.06 -19.41
N GLU A 776 -16.05 2.22 -18.44
CA GLU A 776 -16.82 0.99 -18.61
C GLU A 776 -18.25 1.26 -19.09
N LEU A 777 -18.93 2.25 -18.51
CA LEU A 777 -20.25 2.68 -18.97
C LEU A 777 -20.18 3.30 -20.38
N THR A 778 -19.17 4.11 -20.68
CA THR A 778 -18.99 4.68 -22.02
C THR A 778 -18.79 3.58 -23.06
N ALA A 779 -17.91 2.60 -22.78
CA ALA A 779 -17.67 1.46 -23.66
C ALA A 779 -18.94 0.60 -23.84
N TYR A 780 -19.69 0.35 -22.76
CA TYR A 780 -20.95 -0.39 -22.82
C TYR A 780 -22.04 0.33 -23.62
N LEU A 781 -22.30 1.60 -23.31
CA LEU A 781 -23.40 2.36 -23.88
C LEU A 781 -23.18 2.66 -25.36
N THR A 782 -21.96 3.02 -25.76
CA THR A 782 -21.62 3.24 -27.18
C THR A 782 -21.67 1.95 -28.00
N ALA A 783 -21.38 0.79 -27.41
CA ALA A 783 -21.53 -0.51 -28.08
C ALA A 783 -22.99 -0.98 -28.15
N ARG A 784 -23.77 -0.82 -27.06
CA ARG A 784 -25.15 -1.32 -26.95
C ARG A 784 -26.17 -0.41 -27.65
N TYR A 785 -26.02 0.90 -27.54
CA TYR A 785 -26.96 1.91 -28.04
C TYR A 785 -26.25 2.97 -28.92
N PRO A 786 -25.56 2.54 -30.01
CA PRO A 786 -24.67 3.41 -30.81
C PRO A 786 -25.36 4.61 -31.49
N LYS A 787 -26.68 4.53 -31.68
CA LYS A 787 -27.48 5.65 -32.21
C LYS A 787 -27.59 6.82 -31.22
N ILE A 788 -27.55 6.52 -29.92
CA ILE A 788 -27.78 7.46 -28.81
C ILE A 788 -26.47 7.97 -28.21
N PHE A 789 -25.54 7.06 -27.92
CA PHE A 789 -24.25 7.40 -27.31
C PHE A 789 -23.15 7.31 -28.36
N GLN A 790 -22.52 8.45 -28.66
CA GLN A 790 -21.52 8.59 -29.71
C GLN A 790 -20.24 9.20 -29.13
N LEU A 791 -19.15 8.43 -29.13
CA LEU A 791 -17.84 8.92 -28.70
C LEU A 791 -17.01 9.34 -29.93
N SER A 792 -16.64 10.62 -29.99
CA SER A 792 -15.75 11.14 -31.04
C SER A 792 -14.85 12.25 -30.51
N ASN A 793 -13.58 12.30 -30.93
CA ASN A 793 -12.63 13.36 -30.57
C ASN A 793 -12.50 13.69 -29.07
N GLY A 794 -12.67 12.70 -28.18
CA GLY A 794 -12.66 12.92 -26.72
C GLY A 794 -13.92 13.57 -26.16
N MET A 795 -15.03 13.49 -26.89
CA MET A 795 -16.35 13.97 -26.49
C MET A 795 -17.37 12.84 -26.63
N LEU A 796 -18.03 12.49 -25.53
CA LEU A 796 -19.16 11.58 -25.50
C LEU A 796 -20.45 12.38 -25.63
N ARG A 797 -21.16 12.18 -26.75
CA ARG A 797 -22.43 12.85 -27.03
C ARG A 797 -23.60 11.93 -26.72
N ASN A 798 -24.61 12.45 -26.02
CA ASN A 798 -25.93 11.85 -25.91
C ASN A 798 -26.88 12.55 -26.89
N THR A 799 -27.34 11.85 -27.93
CA THR A 799 -28.18 12.48 -28.96
C THR A 799 -29.62 12.76 -28.49
N LEU A 800 -30.07 12.13 -27.40
CA LEU A 800 -31.42 12.35 -26.84
C LEU A 800 -31.46 13.64 -26.03
N THR A 801 -30.59 13.76 -25.03
CA THR A 801 -30.51 14.96 -24.15
C THR A 801 -29.79 16.12 -24.84
N LYS A 802 -29.05 15.83 -25.91
CA LYS A 802 -28.19 16.75 -26.69
C LYS A 802 -26.98 17.27 -25.91
N GLU A 803 -26.69 16.71 -24.73
CA GLU A 803 -25.48 17.00 -23.96
C GLU A 803 -24.23 16.39 -24.61
N GLU A 804 -23.10 17.03 -24.33
CA GLU A 804 -21.76 16.58 -24.71
C GLU A 804 -20.86 16.58 -23.47
N PHE A 805 -20.30 15.41 -23.16
CA PHE A 805 -19.49 15.16 -21.97
C PHE A 805 -18.03 14.93 -22.37
N LYS A 806 -17.11 15.70 -21.79
CA LYS A 806 -15.66 15.56 -22.05
C LYS A 806 -15.20 14.19 -21.55
N TYR A 807 -14.67 13.35 -22.44
CA TYR A 807 -14.24 11.98 -22.15
C TYR A 807 -12.74 11.77 -22.46
N PRO A 808 -11.92 11.21 -21.54
CA PRO A 808 -12.26 10.80 -20.16
C PRO A 808 -12.68 12.02 -19.30
N SER A 809 -13.03 11.86 -18.02
CA SER A 809 -13.43 12.98 -17.14
C SER A 809 -12.24 13.64 -16.40
N ASN A 810 -12.29 14.94 -16.01
CA ASN A 810 -11.11 15.61 -15.42
C ASN A 810 -10.95 15.24 -13.95
N THR A 811 -12.06 15.10 -13.22
CA THR A 811 -12.07 14.78 -11.79
C THR A 811 -12.95 13.54 -11.52
N PRO A 812 -12.73 12.82 -10.40
CA PRO A 812 -13.59 11.71 -10.00
C PRO A 812 -15.04 12.14 -9.80
N LYS A 813 -15.28 13.33 -9.22
CA LYS A 813 -16.62 13.90 -9.03
C LYS A 813 -17.31 14.19 -10.37
N GLU A 814 -16.63 14.83 -11.32
CA GLU A 814 -17.15 14.99 -12.69
C GLU A 814 -17.43 13.63 -13.35
N ALA A 815 -16.58 12.62 -13.10
CA ALA A 815 -16.72 11.29 -13.70
C ALA A 815 -18.01 10.60 -13.23
N MET A 816 -18.25 10.63 -11.91
CA MET A 816 -19.42 10.05 -11.28
C MET A 816 -20.71 10.83 -11.57
N ALA A 817 -20.66 12.16 -11.59
CA ALA A 817 -21.80 13.00 -12.02
C ALA A 817 -22.17 12.75 -13.50
N THR A 818 -21.16 12.64 -14.38
CA THR A 818 -21.36 12.27 -15.79
C THR A 818 -21.96 10.88 -15.91
N ALA A 819 -21.37 9.89 -15.22
CA ALA A 819 -21.86 8.51 -15.22
C ALA A 819 -23.32 8.43 -14.76
N ALA A 820 -23.71 9.18 -13.74
CA ALA A 820 -25.09 9.27 -13.27
C ALA A 820 -26.06 9.87 -14.30
N LYS A 821 -25.63 10.85 -15.11
CA LYS A 821 -26.44 11.41 -16.21
C LYS A 821 -26.61 10.46 -17.39
N LEU A 822 -25.64 9.57 -17.63
CA LEU A 822 -25.65 8.62 -18.74
C LEU A 822 -26.58 7.41 -18.52
N VAL A 823 -26.97 7.11 -17.28
CA VAL A 823 -27.78 5.93 -16.96
C VAL A 823 -28.96 6.21 -16.03
N GLN A 824 -29.99 5.38 -16.18
CA GLN A 824 -31.19 5.34 -15.35
C GLN A 824 -30.97 4.76 -13.94
N ASP A 825 -29.78 4.23 -13.66
CA ASP A 825 -29.36 3.61 -12.41
C ASP A 825 -28.64 4.61 -11.50
N ASP A 826 -28.78 4.50 -10.18
CA ASP A 826 -27.82 5.10 -9.25
C ASP A 826 -26.56 4.23 -9.14
N LEU A 827 -25.42 4.84 -8.81
CA LEU A 827 -24.10 4.21 -8.87
C LEU A 827 -23.43 4.24 -7.49
N ILE A 828 -22.98 3.09 -7.00
CA ILE A 828 -22.29 2.96 -5.70
C ILE A 828 -21.03 2.11 -5.90
N ILE A 829 -19.89 2.61 -5.40
CA ILE A 829 -18.58 1.97 -5.48
C ILE A 829 -18.15 1.59 -4.06
N MET A 830 -17.69 0.34 -3.89
CA MET A 830 -17.11 -0.13 -2.64
C MET A 830 -15.67 -0.62 -2.80
N VAL A 831 -14.80 -0.19 -1.89
CA VAL A 831 -13.34 -0.44 -1.91
C VAL A 831 -12.91 -1.22 -0.67
N GLU A 832 -11.92 -2.13 -0.81
CA GLU A 832 -11.41 -2.97 0.29
C GLU A 832 -10.30 -2.25 1.07
N GLU A 833 -10.62 -1.83 2.29
CA GLU A 833 -9.76 -1.01 3.15
C GLU A 833 -8.77 -1.85 3.98
N ASP A 834 -7.97 -1.21 4.84
CA ASP A 834 -6.92 -1.84 5.67
C ASP A 834 -7.46 -2.73 6.81
N ASP A 835 -8.76 -2.72 7.07
CA ASP A 835 -9.44 -3.69 7.94
C ASP A 835 -9.93 -4.94 7.19
N GLY A 836 -9.75 -4.99 5.87
CA GLY A 836 -10.23 -6.07 5.02
C GLY A 836 -11.76 -6.09 4.84
N GLN A 837 -12.45 -4.97 5.08
CA GLN A 837 -13.87 -4.80 4.74
C GLN A 837 -14.05 -3.90 3.52
N TYR A 838 -15.13 -4.13 2.78
CA TYR A 838 -15.55 -3.24 1.70
C TYR A 838 -16.32 -2.05 2.28
N HIS A 839 -15.88 -0.83 1.99
CA HIS A 839 -16.48 0.42 2.45
C HIS A 839 -17.14 1.18 1.30
N LEU A 840 -18.22 1.91 1.57
CA LEU A 840 -18.86 2.80 0.60
C LEU A 840 -17.97 4.03 0.40
N ASP A 841 -17.17 3.98 -0.66
CA ASP A 841 -16.06 4.90 -0.88
C ASP A 841 -16.28 5.87 -2.03
N ALA A 842 -17.20 5.56 -2.94
CA ALA A 842 -17.74 6.57 -3.84
C ALA A 842 -19.18 6.23 -4.24
N GLY A 843 -19.92 7.25 -4.68
CA GLY A 843 -21.25 7.08 -5.22
C GLY A 843 -21.73 8.29 -5.98
N ALA A 844 -22.69 8.05 -6.88
CA ALA A 844 -23.57 9.07 -7.43
C ALA A 844 -25.01 8.56 -7.26
N VAL A 845 -25.67 9.06 -6.23
CA VAL A 845 -26.98 8.58 -5.74
C VAL A 845 -27.97 9.73 -5.76
N CYS A 846 -28.82 9.75 -6.78
CA CYS A 846 -29.76 10.83 -7.04
C CYS A 846 -31.22 10.43 -6.79
N LEU A 847 -31.55 9.12 -6.81
CA LEU A 847 -32.91 8.60 -6.66
C LEU A 847 -33.05 7.62 -5.48
N PRO A 848 -32.52 7.93 -4.27
CA PRO A 848 -32.43 6.97 -3.16
C PRO A 848 -33.78 6.59 -2.53
N GLY A 849 -34.83 7.39 -2.72
CA GLY A 849 -36.15 7.16 -2.11
C GLY A 849 -36.28 7.78 -0.73
N PHE A 850 -35.45 7.42 0.26
CA PHE A 850 -35.54 8.01 1.62
C PHE A 850 -34.26 7.89 2.46
N TRP A 851 -33.08 7.79 1.84
CA TRP A 851 -31.79 7.79 2.54
C TRP A 851 -30.79 8.68 1.80
N ARG A 852 -29.83 9.26 2.51
CA ARG A 852 -28.85 10.19 1.92
C ARG A 852 -27.49 9.52 1.75
N LEU A 853 -26.76 9.83 0.68
CA LEU A 853 -25.42 9.27 0.46
C LEU A 853 -24.49 9.57 1.66
N SER A 854 -24.55 10.80 2.18
CA SER A 854 -23.81 11.26 3.37
C SER A 854 -24.06 10.43 4.65
N GLU A 855 -25.26 9.86 4.84
CA GLU A 855 -25.60 9.02 6.00
C GLU A 855 -25.00 7.61 5.94
N LYS A 856 -24.47 7.22 4.77
CA LYS A 856 -23.99 5.87 4.45
C LYS A 856 -22.55 5.86 3.91
N PHE A 857 -22.00 7.04 3.61
CA PHE A 857 -20.63 7.22 3.15
C PHE A 857 -19.63 6.77 4.23
N ARG A 858 -18.51 6.15 3.80
CA ARG A 858 -17.50 5.51 4.66
C ARG A 858 -17.99 4.43 5.61
N MET A 859 -19.24 3.96 5.51
CA MET A 859 -19.68 2.77 6.25
C MET A 859 -19.18 1.49 5.58
N SER A 860 -18.79 0.51 6.38
CA SER A 860 -18.48 -0.82 5.87
C SER A 860 -19.75 -1.54 5.41
N LEU A 861 -19.60 -2.52 4.53
CA LEU A 861 -20.68 -3.39 4.07
C LEU A 861 -21.43 -4.04 5.24
N ASP A 862 -20.72 -4.44 6.30
CA ASP A 862 -21.33 -5.02 7.50
C ASP A 862 -22.11 -3.95 8.28
N THR A 863 -21.53 -2.77 8.52
CA THR A 863 -22.19 -1.66 9.21
C THR A 863 -23.48 -1.25 8.51
N LEU A 864 -23.45 -1.08 7.18
CA LEU A 864 -24.62 -0.75 6.36
C LEU A 864 -25.80 -1.70 6.57
N HIS A 865 -25.54 -3.01 6.66
CA HIS A 865 -26.59 -4.02 6.84
C HIS A 865 -27.02 -4.18 8.30
N ILE A 866 -26.12 -3.94 9.27
CA ILE A 866 -26.42 -3.99 10.70
C ILE A 866 -27.28 -2.80 11.13
N GLU A 867 -26.89 -1.57 10.77
CA GLU A 867 -27.63 -0.35 11.12
C GLU A 867 -29.00 -0.29 10.46
N ALA A 868 -29.09 -0.71 9.19
CA ALA A 868 -30.37 -0.85 8.50
C ALA A 868 -31.25 -1.99 9.07
N LYS A 869 -30.80 -2.72 10.10
CA LYS A 869 -31.52 -3.82 10.75
C LYS A 869 -31.96 -4.91 9.75
N VAL A 870 -31.11 -5.22 8.77
CA VAL A 870 -31.44 -6.19 7.69
C VAL A 870 -31.76 -7.56 8.31
N PRO A 871 -32.94 -8.16 8.01
CA PRO A 871 -33.39 -9.39 8.65
C PRO A 871 -32.38 -10.53 8.55
N HIS A 872 -32.05 -11.14 9.69
CA HIS A 872 -31.12 -12.27 9.81
C HIS A 872 -29.70 -12.03 9.25
N TYR A 873 -29.25 -10.76 9.13
CA TYR A 873 -27.97 -10.46 8.50
C TYR A 873 -26.78 -11.15 9.19
N GLN A 874 -26.55 -10.83 10.47
CA GLN A 874 -25.44 -11.38 11.26
C GLN A 874 -25.51 -12.91 11.42
N SER A 875 -26.72 -13.45 11.56
CA SER A 875 -26.94 -14.87 11.83
C SER A 875 -26.92 -15.78 10.60
N LYS A 876 -27.22 -15.27 9.40
CA LYS A 876 -27.35 -16.09 8.16
C LYS A 876 -26.58 -15.56 6.96
N LEU A 877 -26.45 -14.24 6.76
CA LEU A 877 -25.92 -13.68 5.52
C LEU A 877 -24.45 -13.27 5.61
N GLN A 878 -24.05 -12.54 6.66
CA GLN A 878 -22.76 -11.84 6.79
C GLN A 878 -21.55 -12.65 6.31
N LYS A 879 -21.32 -13.84 6.89
CA LYS A 879 -20.19 -14.72 6.51
C LYS A 879 -20.20 -15.16 5.05
N SER A 880 -21.39 -15.44 4.49
CA SER A 880 -21.52 -15.84 3.09
C SER A 880 -21.30 -14.67 2.14
N MET A 881 -21.76 -13.48 2.52
CA MET A 881 -21.69 -12.26 1.72
C MET A 881 -20.27 -11.71 1.66
N ASN A 882 -19.57 -11.63 2.80
CA ASN A 882 -18.18 -11.15 2.85
C ASN A 882 -17.24 -12.11 2.09
N ARG A 883 -17.50 -13.43 2.13
CA ARG A 883 -16.77 -14.40 1.30
C ARG A 883 -17.09 -14.25 -0.18
N PHE A 884 -18.35 -14.06 -0.55
CA PHE A 884 -18.77 -13.84 -1.94
C PHE A 884 -18.06 -12.62 -2.53
N PHE A 885 -18.13 -11.47 -1.86
CA PHE A 885 -17.52 -10.24 -2.35
C PHE A 885 -16.00 -10.32 -2.50
N LYS A 886 -15.28 -10.83 -1.49
CA LYS A 886 -13.82 -11.05 -1.59
C LYS A 886 -13.40 -12.00 -2.72
N THR A 887 -14.25 -12.96 -3.11
CA THR A 887 -13.93 -13.95 -4.15
C THR A 887 -14.55 -13.67 -5.52
N MET A 888 -15.40 -12.64 -5.64
CA MET A 888 -16.06 -12.24 -6.87
C MET A 888 -15.04 -11.88 -7.95
N GLN A 889 -15.18 -12.46 -9.14
CA GLN A 889 -14.31 -12.20 -10.30
C GLN A 889 -15.01 -11.24 -11.29
N PRO A 890 -14.29 -10.41 -12.06
CA PRO A 890 -14.88 -9.44 -12.99
C PRO A 890 -15.87 -10.03 -14.01
N GLU A 891 -15.65 -11.28 -14.41
CA GLU A 891 -16.45 -11.99 -15.42
C GLU A 891 -17.75 -12.57 -14.85
N LYS A 892 -17.87 -12.63 -13.51
CA LYS A 892 -18.97 -13.24 -12.77
C LYS A 892 -19.91 -12.18 -12.17
N ALA A 893 -20.21 -11.15 -12.94
CA ALA A 893 -21.23 -10.16 -12.61
C ALA A 893 -22.59 -10.82 -12.33
N VAL A 894 -23.31 -10.30 -11.34
CA VAL A 894 -24.62 -10.80 -10.90
C VAL A 894 -25.64 -9.68 -10.81
N ILE A 895 -26.91 -10.04 -10.90
CA ILE A 895 -28.04 -9.16 -10.61
C ILE A 895 -28.87 -9.74 -9.45
N ARG A 896 -29.49 -8.86 -8.67
CA ARG A 896 -30.52 -9.23 -7.68
C ARG A 896 -31.66 -8.20 -7.75
N ASN A 897 -32.85 -8.61 -7.33
CA ASN A 897 -34.00 -7.72 -7.26
C ASN A 897 -34.56 -7.70 -5.84
N ASN A 898 -35.03 -6.53 -5.42
CA ASN A 898 -35.72 -6.31 -4.16
C ASN A 898 -36.93 -5.39 -4.44
N PHE A 899 -37.92 -5.37 -3.55
CA PHE A 899 -39.02 -4.43 -3.63
C PHE A 899 -39.43 -3.90 -2.25
N PHE A 900 -40.06 -2.75 -2.24
CA PHE A 900 -40.75 -2.21 -1.08
C PHE A 900 -42.00 -1.43 -1.52
N ILE A 901 -42.87 -1.15 -0.56
CA ILE A 901 -44.02 -0.28 -0.74
C ILE A 901 -43.59 1.11 -0.26
N GLN A 902 -43.68 2.10 -1.13
CA GLN A 902 -43.49 3.51 -0.79
C GLN A 902 -44.85 4.14 -0.53
N LEU A 903 -44.88 5.12 0.39
CA LEU A 903 -46.11 5.73 0.90
C LEU A 903 -46.62 6.91 0.06
N ASP A 904 -45.86 7.31 -0.96
CA ASP A 904 -46.11 8.46 -1.83
C ASP A 904 -45.50 8.25 -3.23
N ASP A 905 -45.63 9.24 -4.10
CA ASP A 905 -45.12 9.29 -5.48
C ASP A 905 -43.68 9.85 -5.63
N GLY A 906 -42.96 10.03 -4.52
CA GLY A 906 -41.66 10.68 -4.47
C GLY A 906 -40.48 9.82 -4.93
N LEU A 907 -40.25 9.68 -6.24
CA LEU A 907 -39.18 8.83 -6.79
C LEU A 907 -37.76 9.19 -6.29
N HIS A 908 -37.42 10.48 -6.26
CA HIS A 908 -36.12 10.94 -5.75
C HIS A 908 -36.11 10.91 -4.22
N TRP A 909 -37.13 11.52 -3.61
CA TRP A 909 -37.34 11.53 -2.17
C TRP A 909 -38.83 11.38 -1.77
N SER A 910 -39.08 10.52 -0.81
CA SER A 910 -40.39 10.22 -0.23
C SER A 910 -40.73 11.23 0.85
N HIS A 911 -41.55 12.22 0.51
CA HIS A 911 -41.93 13.32 1.39
C HIS A 911 -42.75 12.87 2.62
N ARG A 912 -43.28 11.64 2.64
CA ARG A 912 -43.89 11.05 3.85
C ARG A 912 -42.90 10.39 4.81
N MET A 913 -41.64 10.19 4.42
CA MET A 913 -40.60 9.61 5.29
C MET A 913 -39.83 10.67 6.10
N GLY A 914 -39.91 11.94 5.69
CA GLY A 914 -39.23 13.07 6.30
C GLY A 914 -38.89 14.13 5.26
N ASP A 915 -38.41 15.29 5.71
CA ASP A 915 -37.90 16.36 4.83
C ASP A 915 -36.46 16.03 4.38
N GLN A 916 -36.20 16.06 3.07
CA GLN A 916 -34.90 15.74 2.45
C GLN A 916 -33.78 16.63 3.00
N ASP A 917 -34.07 17.89 3.32
CA ASP A 917 -33.06 18.87 3.73
C ASP A 917 -32.94 18.99 5.26
N SER A 918 -33.69 18.17 6.02
CA SER A 918 -33.63 18.14 7.48
C SER A 918 -32.44 17.34 8.04
N ASN A 919 -31.98 17.69 9.25
CA ASN A 919 -30.96 16.93 9.97
C ASN A 919 -31.49 15.61 10.60
N GLU A 920 -32.78 15.29 10.44
CA GLU A 920 -33.35 14.03 10.92
C GLU A 920 -33.11 12.91 9.91
N VAL A 921 -32.69 11.73 10.39
CA VAL A 921 -32.47 10.54 9.55
C VAL A 921 -33.81 9.91 9.21
N ALA A 922 -34.19 9.95 7.94
CA ALA A 922 -35.46 9.41 7.47
C ALA A 922 -35.51 7.88 7.65
N SER A 923 -36.61 7.39 8.20
CA SER A 923 -36.81 5.97 8.53
C SER A 923 -38.29 5.63 8.68
N TRP A 924 -38.62 4.36 8.88
CA TRP A 924 -39.99 3.97 9.25
C TRP A 924 -40.44 4.56 10.60
N GLU A 925 -39.51 4.98 11.47
CA GLU A 925 -39.85 5.63 12.75
C GLU A 925 -40.26 7.11 12.56
N THR A 926 -39.94 7.73 11.41
CA THR A 926 -40.35 9.09 11.02
C THR A 926 -41.47 9.12 9.97
N ALA A 927 -41.98 7.96 9.55
CA ALA A 927 -42.98 7.85 8.48
C ALA A 927 -44.37 8.38 8.89
N ASN A 928 -44.99 9.19 8.02
CA ASN A 928 -46.33 9.74 8.21
C ASN A 928 -47.39 8.97 7.40
N ASP A 929 -47.97 7.95 8.03
CA ASP A 929 -49.02 7.10 7.47
C ASP A 929 -50.45 7.69 7.54
N LYS A 930 -50.61 8.86 8.14
CA LYS A 930 -51.94 9.45 8.37
C LYS A 930 -52.63 9.79 7.07
N GLY A 931 -53.89 9.35 6.98
CA GLY A 931 -54.77 9.63 5.84
C GLY A 931 -54.35 8.93 4.54
N LEU A 932 -53.48 7.92 4.58
CA LEU A 932 -53.13 7.16 3.38
C LEU A 932 -54.35 6.47 2.77
N THR A 933 -54.34 6.39 1.44
CA THR A 933 -55.27 5.61 0.63
C THR A 933 -54.50 4.67 -0.28
N ILE A 934 -55.21 3.77 -0.96
CA ILE A 934 -54.59 2.86 -1.94
C ILE A 934 -53.93 3.59 -3.14
N ASN A 935 -54.33 4.83 -3.41
CA ASN A 935 -53.75 5.64 -4.49
C ASN A 935 -52.43 6.31 -4.11
N ASP A 936 -52.13 6.44 -2.81
CA ASP A 936 -50.85 6.95 -2.30
C ASP A 936 -49.75 5.88 -2.35
N LEU A 937 -50.12 4.58 -2.46
CA LEU A 937 -49.16 3.48 -2.38
C LEU A 937 -48.49 3.18 -3.73
N TYR A 938 -47.15 3.22 -3.75
CA TYR A 938 -46.33 2.90 -4.91
C TYR A 938 -45.51 1.64 -4.66
N PHE A 939 -45.43 0.77 -5.68
CA PHE A 939 -44.52 -0.36 -5.70
C PHE A 939 -43.16 0.11 -6.22
N ARG A 940 -42.17 0.12 -5.33
CA ARG A 940 -40.79 0.42 -5.69
C ARG A 940 -40.01 -0.89 -5.81
N SER A 941 -39.58 -1.23 -7.02
CA SER A 941 -38.75 -2.40 -7.31
C SER A 941 -37.36 -1.95 -7.73
N GLU A 942 -36.33 -2.45 -7.04
CA GLU A 942 -34.94 -2.13 -7.32
C GLU A 942 -34.24 -3.34 -7.93
N ARG A 943 -33.76 -3.16 -9.16
CA ARG A 943 -32.90 -4.11 -9.87
C ARG A 943 -31.46 -3.65 -9.66
N GLN A 944 -30.70 -4.46 -8.95
CA GLN A 944 -29.33 -4.14 -8.57
C GLN A 944 -28.36 -4.99 -9.38
N SER A 945 -27.47 -4.38 -10.17
CA SER A 945 -26.33 -5.07 -10.78
C SER A 945 -25.10 -4.95 -9.88
N LEU A 946 -24.31 -6.02 -9.80
CA LEU A 946 -23.12 -6.10 -8.97
C LEU A 946 -21.99 -6.68 -9.82
N ARG A 947 -20.85 -5.99 -9.87
CA ARG A 947 -19.64 -6.47 -10.56
C ARG A 947 -18.37 -6.03 -9.85
N ARG A 948 -17.31 -6.83 -9.95
CA ARG A 948 -15.95 -6.34 -9.68
C ARG A 948 -15.47 -5.57 -10.92
N LEU A 949 -14.97 -4.37 -10.71
CA LEU A 949 -14.29 -3.59 -11.73
C LEU A 949 -12.91 -4.21 -12.01
N PRO A 950 -12.50 -4.40 -13.27
CA PRO A 950 -11.22 -5.02 -13.57
C PRO A 950 -10.02 -4.24 -12.99
N ARG A 951 -9.83 -2.98 -13.40
CA ARG A 951 -8.61 -2.18 -13.16
C ARG A 951 -8.42 -1.87 -11.68
N SER A 952 -9.39 -1.19 -11.07
CA SER A 952 -9.37 -0.76 -9.66
C SER A 952 -9.63 -1.88 -8.65
N LYS A 953 -10.14 -3.04 -9.09
CA LYS A 953 -10.65 -4.13 -8.24
C LYS A 953 -11.82 -3.78 -7.33
N ALA A 954 -12.32 -2.54 -7.35
CA ALA A 954 -13.47 -2.11 -6.56
C ALA A 954 -14.76 -2.85 -6.99
N LEU A 955 -15.78 -2.83 -6.13
CA LEU A 955 -17.09 -3.38 -6.41
C LEU A 955 -18.02 -2.25 -6.86
N LEU A 956 -18.55 -2.35 -8.09
CA LEU A 956 -19.59 -1.46 -8.58
C LEU A 956 -20.95 -2.12 -8.36
N PHE A 957 -21.85 -1.35 -7.76
CA PHE A 957 -23.28 -1.59 -7.69
C PHE A 957 -23.97 -0.55 -8.57
N THR A 958 -24.87 -1.00 -9.46
CA THR A 958 -25.83 -0.10 -10.13
C THR A 958 -27.22 -0.42 -9.62
N VAL A 959 -28.03 0.59 -9.34
CA VAL A 959 -29.37 0.45 -8.74
C VAL A 959 -30.41 1.09 -9.67
N ARG A 960 -31.07 0.26 -10.49
CA ARG A 960 -32.19 0.67 -11.34
C ARG A 960 -33.49 0.58 -10.55
N THR A 961 -34.08 1.71 -10.24
CA THR A 961 -35.42 1.80 -9.65
C THR A 961 -36.49 1.73 -10.73
N TYR A 962 -37.52 0.91 -10.49
CA TYR A 962 -38.81 0.93 -11.17
C TYR A 962 -39.87 1.33 -10.15
N PHE A 963 -40.79 2.21 -10.54
CA PHE A 963 -41.66 2.91 -9.61
C PHE A 963 -43.03 3.13 -10.24
N GLU A 964 -44.05 2.48 -9.68
CA GLU A 964 -45.38 2.36 -10.28
C GLU A 964 -46.47 2.39 -9.21
N PRO A 965 -47.64 3.01 -9.47
CA PRO A 965 -48.78 2.95 -8.55
C PRO A 965 -49.22 1.50 -8.31
N ILE A 966 -49.53 1.14 -7.06
CA ILE A 966 -50.06 -0.19 -6.72
C ILE A 966 -51.33 -0.50 -7.51
N THR A 967 -52.19 0.49 -7.74
CA THR A 967 -53.44 0.36 -8.52
C THR A 967 -53.22 0.13 -10.02
N THR A 968 -52.00 0.34 -10.53
CA THR A 968 -51.60 -0.09 -11.88
C THR A 968 -51.19 -1.56 -11.86
N ILE A 969 -50.30 -1.94 -10.95
CA ILE A 969 -49.76 -3.30 -10.84
C ILE A 969 -50.83 -4.32 -10.45
N ALA A 970 -51.81 -3.93 -9.63
CA ALA A 970 -52.88 -4.84 -9.22
C ALA A 970 -53.84 -5.24 -10.36
N LYS A 971 -53.70 -4.64 -11.56
CA LYS A 971 -54.44 -5.05 -12.78
C LYS A 971 -53.71 -6.14 -13.57
N GLU A 972 -52.45 -6.42 -13.26
CA GLU A 972 -51.65 -7.45 -13.93
C GLU A 972 -52.09 -8.85 -13.48
N PRO A 973 -52.40 -9.79 -14.41
CA PRO A 973 -52.83 -11.15 -14.05
C PRO A 973 -51.86 -11.86 -13.11
N HIS A 974 -52.39 -12.53 -12.08
CA HIS A 974 -51.67 -13.25 -11.02
C HIS A 974 -50.85 -12.38 -10.05
N VAL A 975 -50.65 -11.09 -10.33
CA VAL A 975 -49.78 -10.24 -9.51
C VAL A 975 -50.37 -9.90 -8.13
N PRO A 976 -51.68 -9.59 -7.97
CA PRO A 976 -52.27 -9.30 -6.66
C PRO A 976 -52.13 -10.43 -5.65
N GLY A 977 -52.56 -11.65 -6.00
CA GLY A 977 -52.48 -12.82 -5.11
C GLY A 977 -51.04 -13.16 -4.74
N ARG A 978 -50.13 -13.16 -5.72
CA ARG A 978 -48.70 -13.41 -5.49
C ARG A 978 -48.04 -12.36 -4.61
N LEU A 979 -48.42 -11.09 -4.74
CA LEU A 979 -47.90 -10.01 -3.91
C LEU A 979 -48.46 -10.09 -2.48
N ALA A 980 -49.75 -10.36 -2.33
CA ALA A 980 -50.38 -10.55 -1.03
C ALA A 980 -49.75 -11.71 -0.26
N GLU A 981 -49.67 -12.91 -0.85
CA GLU A 981 -49.05 -14.08 -0.23
C GLU A 981 -47.58 -13.83 0.16
N ALA A 982 -46.82 -13.16 -0.71
CA ALA A 982 -45.42 -12.83 -0.42
C ALA A 982 -45.27 -11.87 0.78
N ILE A 983 -46.20 -10.94 0.98
CA ILE A 983 -46.24 -10.01 2.12
C ILE A 983 -46.73 -10.72 3.39
N GLU A 984 -47.69 -11.63 3.27
CA GLU A 984 -48.22 -12.42 4.39
C GLU A 984 -47.16 -13.40 4.93
N ASN A 985 -46.35 -14.00 4.06
CA ASN A 985 -45.26 -14.91 4.42
C ASN A 985 -44.00 -14.23 4.98
N TRP A 986 -43.99 -12.91 5.21
CA TRP A 986 -42.89 -12.23 5.91
C TRP A 986 -42.92 -12.51 7.42
N ASP A 987 -41.75 -12.82 7.99
CA ASP A 987 -41.59 -12.88 9.44
C ASP A 987 -41.62 -11.48 10.08
N GLU A 988 -41.59 -11.42 11.41
CA GLU A 988 -41.64 -10.17 12.18
C GLU A 988 -40.50 -9.21 11.81
N ALA A 989 -39.29 -9.73 11.63
CA ALA A 989 -38.11 -8.95 11.28
C ALA A 989 -38.24 -8.32 9.88
N ALA A 990 -38.65 -9.10 8.87
CA ALA A 990 -38.90 -8.62 7.52
C ALA A 990 -40.08 -7.64 7.48
N SER A 991 -41.14 -7.90 8.26
CA SER A 991 -42.31 -7.02 8.37
C SER A 991 -41.94 -5.65 8.95
N LYS A 992 -41.11 -5.61 9.99
CA LYS A 992 -40.60 -4.35 10.57
C LYS A 992 -39.65 -3.62 9.60
N TYR A 993 -38.72 -4.34 8.99
CA TYR A 993 -37.75 -3.78 8.04
C TYR A 993 -38.40 -3.15 6.80
N LYS A 994 -39.53 -3.70 6.33
CA LYS A 994 -40.30 -3.17 5.18
C LYS A 994 -41.50 -2.30 5.56
N GLY A 995 -41.59 -1.84 6.82
CA GLY A 995 -42.61 -0.89 7.25
C GLY A 995 -44.05 -1.41 7.21
N LYS A 996 -44.27 -2.73 7.21
CA LYS A 996 -45.58 -3.38 6.93
C LYS A 996 -46.75 -2.77 7.69
N HIS A 997 -46.53 -2.42 8.96
CA HIS A 997 -47.53 -1.80 9.85
C HIS A 997 -48.12 -0.45 9.39
N HIS A 998 -47.45 0.30 8.50
CA HIS A 998 -47.97 1.59 7.99
C HIS A 998 -48.99 1.44 6.85
N TRP A 999 -48.94 0.32 6.12
CA TRP A 999 -49.64 0.20 4.82
C TRP A 999 -50.40 -1.12 4.63
N ALA A 1000 -50.15 -2.16 5.42
CA ALA A 1000 -50.74 -3.49 5.20
C ALA A 1000 -52.27 -3.51 5.34
N ASP A 1001 -52.83 -2.76 6.29
CA ASP A 1001 -54.28 -2.68 6.53
C ASP A 1001 -55.04 -2.01 5.38
N ILE A 1002 -54.33 -1.29 4.50
CA ILE A 1002 -54.86 -0.70 3.27
C ILE A 1002 -54.57 -1.62 2.07
N LEU A 1003 -53.33 -2.12 1.97
CA LEU A 1003 -52.87 -2.85 0.81
C LEU A 1003 -53.43 -4.28 0.71
N LEU A 1004 -53.37 -5.07 1.79
CA LEU A 1004 -53.76 -6.49 1.74
C LEU A 1004 -55.24 -6.68 1.40
N PRO A 1005 -56.22 -5.95 1.98
CA PRO A 1005 -57.61 -6.07 1.59
C PRO A 1005 -57.84 -5.75 0.11
N TYR A 1006 -57.16 -4.73 -0.42
CA TYR A 1006 -57.25 -4.36 -1.84
C TYR A 1006 -56.66 -5.43 -2.76
N LEU A 1007 -55.47 -5.97 -2.44
CA LEU A 1007 -54.87 -7.04 -3.23
C LEU A 1007 -55.74 -8.30 -3.26
N HIS A 1008 -56.36 -8.67 -2.13
CA HIS A 1008 -57.32 -9.79 -2.07
C HIS A 1008 -58.59 -9.53 -2.89
N GLU A 1009 -59.12 -8.30 -2.87
CA GLU A 1009 -60.25 -7.92 -3.72
C GLU A 1009 -59.90 -8.03 -5.21
N GLN A 1010 -58.74 -7.51 -5.63
CA GLN A 1010 -58.31 -7.58 -7.02
C GLN A 1010 -58.02 -9.02 -7.46
N ASP A 1011 -57.39 -9.84 -6.62
CA ASP A 1011 -57.15 -11.27 -6.88
C ASP A 1011 -58.47 -12.04 -7.10
N GLU A 1012 -59.47 -11.82 -6.24
CA GLU A 1012 -60.80 -12.41 -6.38
C GLU A 1012 -61.56 -11.91 -7.63
N LEU A 1013 -61.38 -10.65 -8.04
CA LEU A 1013 -61.92 -10.12 -9.29
C LEU A 1013 -61.22 -10.75 -10.51
N GLN A 1014 -59.90 -10.98 -10.46
CA GLN A 1014 -59.17 -11.66 -11.51
C GLN A 1014 -59.61 -13.13 -11.65
N LYS A 1015 -59.78 -13.86 -10.54
CA LYS A 1015 -60.34 -15.24 -10.56
C LYS A 1015 -61.75 -15.29 -11.15
N LYS A 1016 -62.65 -14.39 -10.72
CA LYS A 1016 -64.06 -14.36 -11.17
C LYS A 1016 -64.22 -13.96 -12.65
N SER A 1017 -63.31 -13.16 -13.18
CA SER A 1017 -63.32 -12.74 -14.59
C SER A 1017 -62.68 -13.76 -15.55
N GLY A 1018 -61.97 -14.77 -15.03
CA GLY A 1018 -61.23 -15.75 -15.85
C GLY A 1018 -59.96 -15.19 -16.51
N VAL A 1019 -59.53 -13.97 -16.15
CA VAL A 1019 -58.34 -13.35 -16.77
C VAL A 1019 -57.04 -14.11 -16.47
N LEU A 1020 -57.00 -14.85 -15.35
CA LEU A 1020 -55.88 -15.69 -14.96
C LEU A 1020 -55.55 -16.79 -16.00
N ASP A 1021 -56.56 -17.28 -16.74
CA ASP A 1021 -56.35 -18.29 -17.80
C ASP A 1021 -55.76 -17.70 -19.09
N THR A 1022 -55.76 -16.36 -19.23
CA THR A 1022 -55.33 -15.67 -20.46
C THR A 1022 -53.83 -15.39 -20.53
N VAL A 1023 -53.16 -15.39 -19.38
CA VAL A 1023 -51.72 -15.10 -19.24
C VAL A 1023 -51.14 -16.12 -18.26
N PRO A 1024 -50.14 -16.93 -18.64
CA PRO A 1024 -49.54 -17.90 -17.73
C PRO A 1024 -48.92 -17.26 -16.48
N GLU A 1025 -49.03 -17.95 -15.34
CA GLU A 1025 -48.33 -17.56 -14.11
C GLU A 1025 -46.81 -17.50 -14.37
N GLY A 1026 -46.15 -16.45 -13.86
CA GLY A 1026 -44.73 -16.19 -14.12
C GLY A 1026 -44.42 -15.42 -15.42
N SER A 1027 -45.42 -14.96 -16.18
CA SER A 1027 -45.21 -14.10 -17.37
C SER A 1027 -44.63 -12.71 -17.07
N PHE A 1028 -44.61 -12.29 -15.79
CA PHE A 1028 -43.98 -11.05 -15.34
C PHE A 1028 -42.60 -11.34 -14.72
N PRO A 1029 -41.53 -10.63 -15.14
CA PRO A 1029 -40.15 -10.97 -14.78
C PRO A 1029 -39.88 -10.84 -13.27
N TYR A 1030 -38.98 -11.69 -12.76
CA TYR A 1030 -38.54 -11.72 -11.36
C TYR A 1030 -37.23 -10.97 -11.16
#